data_AF-A0A6L6ED39-F1
#
_entry.id   AF-A0A6L6ED39-F1
#
_cell.length_a   1.000
_cell.length_b   1.000
_cell.length_c   1.000
_cell.angle_alpha   90.00
_cell.angle_beta   90.00
_cell.angle_gamma   90.00
#
_symmetry.space_group_name_H-M   'P 1'
#
loop_
_entity.id
_entity.type
_entity.pdbx_description
1 polymer ?
#
loop_
_entity_poly.entity_id
_entity_poly.type
_entity_poly.pdbx_seq_one_letter_code
_entity_poly.pdbx_strand_id
1 'polypeptide(L)'
;MKRAKSISVIVGLLATLLLPLAPTASALTPQSIIAPLQVTYAGATTKVTSTYVPFNDTNLDPKSKFEVNFLTESRTPWPEPAKKAFLRATQIWSYLFESSVTITIDAYWSPLDRGILGNARPGGPKGGGYFKEFPGAPEKNLWYPAALANSLASDKKDQDELNAEITARFNSNPSNVSWYYGIDGKLAQGQFDFLSAVLHELGHGLGIISTETFNDRFGTFANDSPSIFAGFVANEAGRRLSDLSATLPEFSTYVTSPLYWVGSQGTAANNGVKPKLFSPSQYKSGSSVSHLDDELFPKSAVNGLMSSTIDMQQAIHDPGPVVIGMLKDMRGKTPATRISEIRNLHTIPGNKAITLSFDPPEEAIRQEITSYQIKVYPGTQTITVTKSPVTIPKLSPGFPYYFGIIAISNSFQSKEVMSSVVVPEDTWAKKVLDLNSDAQFTASAIYQGKQTLFYTDSKSGYLIMNQFDGKVWKRQIVDGDSTKSGKRNSNLNGALSVCITNPGKKEKLHVFYTDTVEKDLLHANFDGKKWSYETVDGDGPVIQDYRETIRTKTASNVHISNACASTTQGLQVFYRDNSQGILLGATLLKSGWSYEIVDGDKITGGRTDGDVGFHLAAVTTGKKIHLLYDSVLAAPEKKPIQGDIRYATRSTVSPIDWQYTSVESGKREIPVAGFDLGLAVDGSAIRAIWYASSSATISKADRIHWTDLTSPGVISEFIPTSSPVSPISVNGKSAVYGCEDRLCSLDLLTNKSTLANDTAVDKSFSASWVKIKSRDYVFLNVNGKATLLTKPLN
;
A
#
# COMPACT_ATOMS: atom_id res chain seq x y z
N MET A 1 -12.63 -60.82 -62.59
CA MET A 1 -11.79 -60.37 -63.73
C MET A 1 -10.83 -59.29 -63.23
N LYS A 2 -9.51 -59.47 -63.48
CA LYS A 2 -8.38 -58.50 -63.37
C LYS A 2 -8.12 -57.86 -61.97
N ARG A 3 -7.10 -58.27 -61.18
CA ARG A 3 -5.64 -57.87 -61.20
C ARG A 3 -5.40 -56.43 -61.69
N ALA A 4 -4.61 -55.54 -61.08
CA ALA A 4 -3.82 -55.46 -59.85
C ALA A 4 -3.17 -54.05 -59.79
N LYS A 5 -2.84 -53.55 -58.59
CA LYS A 5 -1.52 -52.96 -58.16
C LYS A 5 -1.63 -51.75 -57.21
N SER A 6 -1.31 -52.04 -55.94
CA SER A 6 -0.35 -51.35 -55.07
C SER A 6 -0.55 -49.88 -54.69
N ILE A 7 -1.01 -49.66 -53.44
CA ILE A 7 -0.71 -48.46 -52.64
C ILE A 7 0.13 -48.93 -51.44
N SER A 8 1.37 -48.45 -51.38
CA SER A 8 2.29 -48.70 -50.26
C SER A 8 1.95 -47.78 -49.09
N VAL A 9 1.86 -48.42 -47.91
CA VAL A 9 1.72 -47.83 -46.58
C VAL A 9 3.07 -47.27 -46.14
N ILE A 10 3.10 -46.02 -45.67
CA ILE A 10 4.14 -45.54 -44.75
C ILE A 10 3.45 -45.04 -43.49
N VAL A 11 3.76 -45.72 -42.40
CA VAL A 11 3.41 -45.40 -41.02
C VAL A 11 4.26 -44.22 -40.56
N GLY A 12 3.62 -43.09 -40.25
CA GLY A 12 4.22 -41.94 -39.58
C GLY A 12 3.72 -41.86 -38.14
N LEU A 13 4.60 -42.20 -37.19
CA LEU A 13 4.42 -42.11 -35.75
C LEU A 13 4.20 -40.64 -35.33
N LEU A 14 3.00 -40.28 -34.85
CA LEU A 14 2.77 -38.99 -34.17
C LEU A 14 3.27 -39.11 -32.72
N ALA A 15 4.53 -38.77 -32.49
CA ALA A 15 5.03 -38.44 -31.17
C ALA A 15 4.75 -36.94 -30.91
N THR A 16 3.69 -36.66 -30.14
CA THR A 16 3.43 -35.32 -29.60
C THR A 16 4.55 -34.95 -28.63
N LEU A 17 5.47 -34.10 -29.10
CA LEU A 17 6.48 -33.43 -28.30
C LEU A 17 5.78 -32.44 -27.35
N LEU A 18 5.57 -32.83 -26.09
CA LEU A 18 5.30 -31.90 -25.00
C LEU A 18 6.61 -31.17 -24.68
N LEU A 19 6.86 -30.06 -25.36
CA LEU A 19 7.83 -29.06 -24.90
C LEU A 19 7.20 -28.31 -23.72
N PRO A 20 7.91 -28.10 -22.60
CA PRO A 20 7.45 -27.15 -21.61
C PRO A 20 7.44 -25.77 -22.29
N LEU A 21 6.28 -25.11 -22.30
CA LEU A 21 6.19 -23.69 -22.58
C LEU A 21 7.14 -22.98 -21.60
N ALA A 22 8.31 -22.56 -22.09
CA ALA A 22 9.11 -21.60 -21.37
C ALA A 22 8.22 -20.36 -21.15
N PRO A 23 8.19 -19.77 -19.94
CA PRO A 23 7.49 -18.53 -19.73
C PRO A 23 8.02 -17.52 -20.75
N THR A 24 7.14 -16.97 -21.58
CA THR A 24 7.48 -15.80 -22.40
C THR A 24 8.00 -14.74 -21.43
N ALA A 25 9.30 -14.47 -21.47
CA ALA A 25 9.87 -13.34 -20.76
C ALA A 25 9.14 -12.10 -21.26
N SER A 26 8.28 -11.51 -20.42
CA SER A 26 7.81 -10.15 -20.65
C SER A 26 9.06 -9.31 -20.90
N ALA A 27 9.18 -8.70 -22.08
CA ALA A 27 10.23 -7.72 -22.31
C ALA A 27 10.08 -6.67 -21.20
N LEU A 28 11.10 -6.55 -20.34
CA LEU A 28 11.16 -5.48 -19.35
C LEU A 28 11.07 -4.18 -20.13
N THR A 29 9.95 -3.47 -19.99
CA THR A 29 9.83 -2.13 -20.55
C THR A 29 10.69 -1.21 -19.67
N PRO A 30 11.60 -0.43 -20.26
CA PRO A 30 12.38 0.55 -19.48
C PRO A 30 11.42 1.45 -18.71
N GLN A 31 11.67 1.63 -17.42
CA GLN A 31 10.90 2.60 -16.64
C GLN A 31 11.45 4.00 -16.91
N SER A 32 10.58 5.01 -16.96
CA SER A 32 10.97 6.41 -17.17
C SER A 32 10.36 7.37 -16.14
N ILE A 33 11.11 8.43 -15.79
CA ILE A 33 10.64 9.54 -14.94
C ILE A 33 11.12 10.89 -15.48
N ILE A 34 10.47 11.97 -15.06
CA ILE A 34 10.86 13.34 -15.40
C ILE A 34 12.01 13.79 -14.48
N ALA A 35 13.01 14.45 -15.06
CA ALA A 35 14.13 15.00 -14.32
C ALA A 35 13.79 16.31 -13.58
N PRO A 36 14.38 16.54 -12.39
CA PRO A 36 14.38 17.86 -11.77
C PRO A 36 15.22 18.85 -12.59
N LEU A 37 15.00 20.13 -12.34
CA LEU A 37 15.66 21.22 -13.05
C LEU A 37 16.83 21.78 -12.22
N GLN A 38 18.01 21.94 -12.83
CA GLN A 38 19.15 22.63 -12.21
C GLN A 38 19.29 24.03 -12.79
N VAL A 39 19.76 24.98 -11.97
CA VAL A 39 19.77 26.40 -12.29
C VAL A 39 21.18 26.95 -12.12
N THR A 40 21.75 27.53 -13.18
CA THR A 40 22.98 28.30 -13.06
C THR A 40 22.69 29.73 -12.58
N TYR A 41 23.27 30.09 -11.44
CA TYR A 41 23.14 31.42 -10.86
C TYR A 41 24.26 32.37 -11.32
N ALA A 42 23.92 33.65 -11.45
CA ALA A 42 24.90 34.71 -11.61
C ALA A 42 25.64 34.94 -10.28
N GLY A 43 26.98 34.95 -10.30
CA GLY A 43 27.75 35.19 -9.08
C GLY A 43 27.83 36.65 -8.64
N ALA A 44 28.15 36.86 -7.35
CA ALA A 44 27.98 38.13 -6.65
C ALA A 44 29.23 39.03 -6.57
N THR A 45 30.37 38.60 -7.12
CA THR A 45 31.68 39.26 -6.91
C THR A 45 31.93 40.43 -7.86
N THR A 46 32.34 41.56 -7.30
CA THR A 46 32.85 42.75 -8.01
C THR A 46 34.38 42.75 -8.15
N LYS A 47 35.08 41.80 -7.51
CA LYS A 47 36.53 41.59 -7.68
C LYS A 47 36.78 40.60 -8.82
N VAL A 48 37.23 41.16 -9.95
CA VAL A 48 37.42 40.48 -11.22
C VAL A 48 38.81 39.88 -11.29
N THR A 49 38.94 38.55 -11.16
CA THR A 49 40.08 37.82 -11.71
C THR A 49 39.67 37.33 -13.09
N SER A 50 39.99 38.12 -14.12
CA SER A 50 39.68 37.81 -15.52
C SER A 50 40.36 36.48 -15.89
N THR A 51 39.59 35.44 -16.20
CA THR A 51 40.12 34.10 -16.47
C THR A 51 39.55 33.54 -17.76
N TYR A 52 40.44 33.04 -18.62
CA TYR A 52 40.09 32.26 -19.82
C TYR A 52 40.69 30.84 -19.71
N VAL A 53 39.83 29.82 -19.84
CA VAL A 53 40.22 28.41 -19.93
C VAL A 53 39.82 27.88 -21.30
N PRO A 54 40.77 27.73 -22.25
CA PRO A 54 40.48 27.24 -23.61
C PRO A 54 40.23 25.74 -23.63
N PHE A 55 39.35 25.28 -24.52
CA PHE A 55 39.30 23.87 -24.92
C PHE A 55 40.24 23.61 -26.09
N ASN A 56 41.10 22.60 -25.97
CA ASN A 56 41.99 22.19 -27.04
C ASN A 56 41.40 20.99 -27.81
N ASP A 57 40.84 21.27 -28.99
CA ASP A 57 40.29 20.27 -29.91
C ASP A 57 41.28 19.82 -31.00
N THR A 58 42.56 20.19 -30.89
CA THR A 58 43.60 19.80 -31.84
C THR A 58 43.71 18.27 -31.89
N ASN A 59 43.47 17.68 -33.07
CA ASN A 59 43.50 16.24 -33.33
C ASN A 59 42.45 15.41 -32.56
N LEU A 60 41.32 15.98 -32.17
CA LEU A 60 40.20 15.23 -31.59
C LEU A 60 39.13 14.91 -32.65
N ASP A 61 38.69 13.65 -32.67
CA ASP A 61 37.54 13.20 -33.45
C ASP A 61 36.26 13.17 -32.57
N PRO A 62 35.10 13.61 -33.09
CA PRO A 62 33.83 13.51 -32.36
C PRO A 62 33.48 12.06 -32.03
N LYS A 63 33.05 11.82 -30.77
CA LYS A 63 32.64 10.53 -30.21
C LYS A 63 31.13 10.36 -30.09
N SER A 64 30.38 11.42 -30.38
CA SER A 64 28.93 11.44 -30.38
C SER A 64 28.42 12.50 -31.34
N LYS A 65 27.13 12.43 -31.66
CA LYS A 65 26.43 13.42 -32.47
C LYS A 65 25.41 14.14 -31.60
N PHE A 66 25.39 15.46 -31.69
CA PHE A 66 24.40 16.31 -31.03
C PHE A 66 23.53 17.01 -32.08
N GLU A 67 22.22 17.04 -31.85
CA GLU A 67 21.25 17.79 -32.67
C GLU A 67 20.49 18.77 -31.78
N VAL A 68 20.32 20.01 -32.24
CA VAL A 68 19.72 21.08 -31.43
C VAL A 68 18.47 21.62 -32.10
N ASN A 69 17.36 21.57 -31.37
CA ASN A 69 16.11 22.22 -31.69
C ASN A 69 16.07 23.59 -31.00
N PHE A 70 16.25 24.67 -31.76
CA PHE A 70 16.16 26.03 -31.23
C PHE A 70 14.70 26.48 -31.15
N LEU A 71 14.20 26.57 -29.91
CA LEU A 71 12.82 26.92 -29.58
C LEU A 71 12.76 28.30 -28.93
N THR A 72 11.68 29.05 -29.15
CA THR A 72 11.53 30.40 -28.58
C THR A 72 10.26 30.47 -27.73
N GLU A 73 10.43 30.79 -26.45
CA GLU A 73 9.33 31.10 -25.51
C GLU A 73 9.23 32.62 -25.28
N SER A 74 10.25 33.37 -25.70
CA SER A 74 10.29 34.83 -25.66
C SER A 74 9.63 35.47 -26.90
N ARG A 75 9.28 36.75 -26.78
CA ARG A 75 8.94 37.60 -27.94
C ARG A 75 10.15 37.93 -28.81
N THR A 76 11.36 37.70 -28.32
CA THR A 76 12.61 37.87 -29.07
C THR A 76 13.09 36.54 -29.63
N PRO A 77 13.36 36.43 -30.94
CA PRO A 77 13.95 35.22 -31.50
C PRO A 77 15.37 34.99 -30.98
N TRP A 78 15.87 33.76 -31.13
CA TRP A 78 17.27 33.42 -30.87
C TRP A 78 18.23 34.34 -31.64
N PRO A 79 19.21 34.98 -30.99
CA PRO A 79 20.30 35.68 -31.68
C PRO A 79 21.17 34.68 -32.46
N GLU A 80 21.50 34.99 -33.72
CA GLU A 80 22.39 34.13 -34.52
C GLU A 80 23.78 33.90 -33.90
N PRO A 81 24.44 34.91 -33.28
CA PRO A 81 25.67 34.67 -32.52
C PRO A 81 25.48 33.69 -31.35
N ALA A 82 24.32 33.71 -30.67
CA ALA A 82 24.01 32.79 -29.59
C ALA A 82 23.89 31.35 -30.10
N LYS A 83 23.20 31.13 -31.24
CA LYS A 83 23.13 29.79 -31.86
C LYS A 83 24.52 29.24 -32.20
N LYS A 84 25.41 30.08 -32.74
CA LYS A 84 26.80 29.67 -33.06
C LYS A 84 27.59 29.27 -31.81
N ALA A 85 27.49 30.06 -30.74
CA ALA A 85 28.11 29.74 -29.46
C ALA A 85 27.51 28.45 -28.86
N PHE A 86 26.20 28.24 -28.96
CA PHE A 86 25.55 27.00 -28.53
C PHE A 86 26.08 25.78 -29.28
N LEU A 87 26.15 25.86 -30.61
CA LEU A 87 26.68 24.77 -31.45
C LEU A 87 28.16 24.48 -31.17
N ARG A 88 28.94 25.50 -30.77
CA ARG A 88 30.30 25.30 -30.28
C ARG A 88 30.32 24.49 -28.98
N ALA A 89 29.40 24.74 -28.05
CA ALA A 89 29.28 23.95 -26.83
C ALA A 89 28.98 22.48 -27.13
N THR A 90 28.05 22.21 -28.06
CA THR A 90 27.73 20.84 -28.47
C THR A 90 28.90 20.15 -29.17
N GLN A 91 29.69 20.90 -29.94
CA GLN A 91 30.90 20.38 -30.56
C GLN A 91 31.93 19.96 -29.51
N ILE A 92 32.15 20.78 -28.47
CA ILE A 92 33.07 20.44 -27.37
C ILE A 92 32.61 19.16 -26.66
N TRP A 93 31.32 19.07 -26.29
CA TRP A 93 30.77 17.86 -25.68
C TRP A 93 30.85 16.63 -26.59
N SER A 94 30.76 16.81 -27.91
CA SER A 94 30.90 15.70 -28.88
C SER A 94 32.25 15.00 -28.79
N TYR A 95 33.33 15.69 -28.42
CA TYR A 95 34.65 15.09 -28.23
C TYR A 95 34.80 14.35 -26.89
N LEU A 96 33.96 14.70 -25.92
CA LEU A 96 34.13 14.32 -24.51
C LEU A 96 33.14 13.25 -24.05
N PHE A 97 31.92 13.25 -24.60
CA PHE A 97 30.86 12.31 -24.25
C PHE A 97 30.68 11.27 -25.37
N GLU A 98 30.91 10.00 -25.05
CA GLU A 98 30.79 8.90 -26.01
C GLU A 98 29.35 8.40 -26.08
N SER A 99 28.77 8.37 -27.29
CA SER A 99 27.45 7.80 -27.55
C SER A 99 27.31 7.41 -29.02
N SER A 100 26.81 6.19 -29.26
CA SER A 100 26.39 5.76 -30.61
C SER A 100 24.97 6.20 -30.97
N VAL A 101 24.20 6.69 -30.00
CA VAL A 101 22.86 7.26 -30.19
C VAL A 101 23.00 8.79 -30.27
N THR A 102 22.27 9.42 -31.20
CA THR A 102 22.29 10.88 -31.34
C THR A 102 21.67 11.52 -30.11
N ILE A 103 22.31 12.55 -29.55
CA ILE A 103 21.81 13.28 -28.39
C ILE A 103 21.09 14.52 -28.90
N THR A 104 19.77 14.53 -28.75
CA THR A 104 18.92 15.64 -29.15
C THR A 104 18.70 16.61 -27.98
N ILE A 105 18.72 17.91 -28.29
CA ILE A 105 18.62 18.99 -27.32
C ILE A 105 17.49 19.94 -27.72
N ASP A 106 16.52 20.13 -26.83
CA ASP A 106 15.56 21.23 -26.92
C ASP A 106 16.11 22.47 -26.20
N ALA A 107 16.56 23.45 -26.98
CA ALA A 107 17.16 24.69 -26.50
C ALA A 107 16.16 25.85 -26.57
N TYR A 108 15.73 26.34 -25.41
CA TYR A 108 14.75 27.43 -25.31
C TYR A 108 15.41 28.78 -25.01
N TRP A 109 15.00 29.80 -25.76
CA TRP A 109 15.29 31.20 -25.44
C TRP A 109 14.12 31.79 -24.65
N SER A 110 14.29 31.96 -23.35
CA SER A 110 13.20 32.19 -22.39
C SER A 110 13.50 33.37 -21.46
N PRO A 111 12.51 34.20 -21.09
CA PRO A 111 12.72 35.28 -20.12
C PRO A 111 12.80 34.70 -18.70
N LEU A 112 14.00 34.42 -18.21
CA LEU A 112 14.23 33.87 -16.88
C LEU A 112 14.41 34.98 -15.83
N ASP A 113 14.19 34.63 -14.55
CA ASP A 113 14.28 35.57 -13.43
C ASP A 113 15.69 36.17 -13.27
N ARG A 114 15.76 37.32 -12.59
CA ARG A 114 17.03 38.00 -12.32
C ARG A 114 17.93 37.08 -11.49
N GLY A 115 19.20 36.97 -11.90
CA GLY A 115 20.18 36.11 -11.25
C GLY A 115 20.23 34.69 -11.78
N ILE A 116 19.36 34.33 -12.74
CA ILE A 116 19.41 33.05 -13.45
C ILE A 116 19.97 33.27 -14.85
N LEU A 117 21.08 32.60 -15.16
CA LEU A 117 21.72 32.63 -16.48
C LEU A 117 21.08 31.60 -17.42
N GLY A 118 20.88 30.40 -16.90
CA GLY A 118 20.23 29.29 -17.58
C GLY A 118 19.68 28.27 -16.61
N ASN A 119 19.05 27.25 -17.17
CA ASN A 119 18.71 26.03 -16.46
C ASN A 119 18.67 24.84 -17.43
N ALA A 120 19.05 23.66 -16.98
CA ALA A 120 18.95 22.44 -17.78
C ALA A 120 18.59 21.21 -16.96
N ARG A 121 18.15 20.19 -17.69
CA ARG A 121 17.86 18.86 -17.16
C ARG A 121 17.92 17.78 -18.25
N PRO A 122 18.09 16.52 -17.85
CA PRO A 122 17.80 15.37 -18.70
C PRO A 122 16.32 15.31 -19.13
N GLY A 123 16.07 14.95 -20.39
CA GLY A 123 14.74 14.71 -20.95
C GLY A 123 13.90 15.95 -21.27
N GLY A 124 12.76 15.68 -21.92
CA GLY A 124 11.80 16.67 -22.38
C GLY A 124 10.80 17.15 -21.32
N PRO A 125 9.96 18.16 -21.64
CA PRO A 125 8.85 18.62 -20.79
C PRO A 125 7.75 17.59 -20.56
N LYS A 126 7.67 16.52 -21.36
CA LYS A 126 6.60 15.52 -21.32
C LYS A 126 7.01 14.16 -20.76
N GLY A 127 8.28 13.96 -20.38
CA GLY A 127 8.77 12.64 -19.96
C GLY A 127 10.23 12.41 -20.36
N GLY A 128 10.71 11.17 -20.13
CA GLY A 128 11.95 10.67 -20.73
C GLY A 128 13.26 11.20 -20.14
N GLY A 129 13.24 11.76 -18.92
CA GLY A 129 14.45 12.33 -18.31
C GLY A 129 15.44 11.30 -17.79
N TYR A 130 14.92 10.25 -17.16
CA TYR A 130 15.73 9.17 -16.65
C TYR A 130 15.16 7.82 -17.02
N PHE A 131 16.04 6.83 -17.15
CA PHE A 131 15.70 5.43 -17.39
C PHE A 131 16.38 4.51 -16.38
N LYS A 132 15.72 3.41 -16.04
CA LYS A 132 16.32 2.30 -15.30
C LYS A 132 15.92 0.96 -15.94
N GLU A 133 16.61 -0.10 -15.54
CA GLU A 133 16.36 -1.47 -16.04
C GLU A 133 16.49 -1.63 -17.57
N PHE A 134 17.14 -0.69 -18.26
CA PHE A 134 17.39 -0.77 -19.71
C PHE A 134 18.45 -1.84 -20.04
N PRO A 135 18.46 -2.38 -21.27
CA PRO A 135 19.45 -3.37 -21.69
C PRO A 135 20.88 -2.88 -21.49
N GLY A 136 21.68 -3.57 -20.66
CA GLY A 136 23.06 -3.17 -20.40
C GLY A 136 23.27 -2.20 -19.23
N ALA A 137 22.21 -1.82 -18.49
CA ALA A 137 22.33 -0.98 -17.30
C ALA A 137 23.34 -1.57 -16.26
N PRO A 138 24.38 -0.82 -15.87
CA PRO A 138 25.38 -1.30 -14.90
C PRO A 138 24.79 -1.62 -13.52
N GLU A 139 23.95 -0.71 -13.02
CA GLU A 139 23.18 -0.83 -11.77
C GLU A 139 21.69 -0.78 -12.10
N LYS A 140 21.00 -1.92 -12.02
CA LYS A 140 19.63 -2.06 -12.55
C LYS A 140 18.58 -1.19 -11.84
N ASN A 141 18.82 -0.92 -10.55
CA ASN A 141 17.87 -0.26 -9.66
C ASN A 141 18.11 1.25 -9.52
N LEU A 142 19.16 1.79 -10.17
CA LEU A 142 19.43 3.23 -10.20
C LEU A 142 18.94 3.86 -11.50
N TRP A 143 18.59 5.14 -11.42
CA TRP A 143 18.12 5.92 -12.56
C TRP A 143 19.27 6.61 -13.30
N TYR A 144 19.27 6.54 -14.63
CA TYR A 144 20.30 7.11 -15.50
C TYR A 144 19.69 8.22 -16.36
N PRO A 145 20.33 9.41 -16.47
CA PRO A 145 19.94 10.45 -17.40
C PRO A 145 19.78 9.91 -18.82
N ALA A 146 18.81 10.42 -19.59
CA ALA A 146 18.47 9.96 -20.93
C ALA A 146 19.69 9.74 -21.84
N ALA A 147 20.52 10.77 -22.00
CA ALA A 147 21.74 10.69 -22.82
C ALA A 147 22.71 9.60 -22.32
N LEU A 148 22.85 9.43 -21.01
CA LEU A 148 23.72 8.41 -20.43
C LEU A 148 23.13 7.00 -20.62
N ALA A 149 21.83 6.82 -20.38
CA ALA A 149 21.13 5.56 -20.61
C ALA A 149 21.27 5.11 -22.07
N ASN A 150 20.95 6.00 -23.02
CA ASN A 150 21.08 5.76 -24.46
C ASN A 150 22.53 5.41 -24.86
N SER A 151 23.52 6.04 -24.23
CA SER A 151 24.93 5.75 -24.50
C SER A 151 25.43 4.40 -23.96
N LEU A 152 24.74 3.83 -22.95
CA LEU A 152 25.07 2.56 -22.31
C LEU A 152 24.22 1.39 -22.80
N ALA A 153 23.09 1.69 -23.45
CA ALA A 153 22.13 0.69 -23.87
C ALA A 153 22.77 -0.29 -24.87
N SER A 154 22.74 -1.58 -24.53
CA SER A 154 23.40 -2.62 -25.34
C SER A 154 22.73 -2.87 -26.69
N ASP A 155 21.47 -2.46 -26.83
CA ASP A 155 20.72 -2.46 -28.08
C ASP A 155 21.05 -1.27 -29.00
N LYS A 156 21.79 -0.27 -28.48
CA LYS A 156 22.18 0.96 -29.17
C LYS A 156 20.98 1.75 -29.69
N LYS A 157 19.86 1.71 -28.97
CA LYS A 157 18.64 2.45 -29.32
C LYS A 157 18.36 3.56 -28.33
N ASP A 158 17.70 4.58 -28.83
CA ASP A 158 17.05 5.58 -27.99
C ASP A 158 15.93 4.91 -27.18
N GLN A 159 15.93 5.14 -25.87
CA GLN A 159 14.93 4.61 -24.95
C GLN A 159 13.62 5.44 -24.95
N ASP A 160 13.61 6.63 -25.58
CA ASP A 160 12.41 7.47 -25.76
C ASP A 160 12.47 8.31 -27.04
N GLU A 161 11.98 7.75 -28.15
CA GLU A 161 11.96 8.42 -29.46
C GLU A 161 11.08 9.69 -29.54
N LEU A 162 10.32 10.02 -28.49
CA LEU A 162 9.37 11.15 -28.50
C LEU A 162 9.89 12.41 -27.82
N ASN A 163 10.93 12.31 -27.00
CA ASN A 163 11.42 13.44 -26.19
C ASN A 163 12.92 13.63 -26.38
N ALA A 164 13.35 14.88 -26.41
CA ALA A 164 14.77 15.20 -26.48
C ALA A 164 15.51 14.74 -25.22
N GLU A 165 16.75 14.25 -25.36
CA GLU A 165 17.57 13.80 -24.22
C GLU A 165 17.94 14.92 -23.26
N ILE A 166 17.98 16.17 -23.71
CA ILE A 166 18.30 17.34 -22.89
C ILE A 166 17.32 18.47 -23.19
N THR A 167 16.78 19.08 -22.13
CA THR A 167 16.12 20.38 -22.21
C THR A 167 16.98 21.43 -21.53
N ALA A 168 17.30 22.52 -22.24
CA ALA A 168 18.05 23.64 -21.69
C ALA A 168 17.36 24.97 -22.02
N ARG A 169 17.31 25.89 -21.05
CA ARG A 169 16.75 27.25 -21.22
C ARG A 169 17.81 28.28 -20.87
N PHE A 170 17.83 29.38 -21.62
CA PHE A 170 18.77 30.48 -21.41
C PHE A 170 18.04 31.83 -21.37
N ASN A 171 18.53 32.72 -20.51
CA ASN A 171 17.86 33.98 -20.21
C ASN A 171 17.86 34.94 -21.42
N SER A 172 16.68 35.21 -21.95
CA SER A 172 16.47 36.13 -23.08
C SER A 172 16.29 37.58 -22.67
N ASN A 173 16.20 37.89 -21.37
CA ASN A 173 15.89 39.24 -20.89
C ASN A 173 17.18 40.07 -20.76
N PRO A 174 17.41 41.06 -21.64
CA PRO A 174 18.63 41.88 -21.61
C PRO A 174 18.74 42.79 -20.38
N SER A 175 17.64 43.00 -19.64
CA SER A 175 17.65 43.71 -18.36
C SER A 175 18.11 42.84 -17.18
N ASN A 176 18.13 41.51 -17.37
CA ASN A 176 18.57 40.55 -16.36
C ASN A 176 20.00 40.06 -16.64
N VAL A 177 20.35 39.84 -17.91
CA VAL A 177 21.66 39.29 -18.30
C VAL A 177 22.24 40.03 -19.51
N SER A 178 23.52 40.40 -19.43
CA SER A 178 24.31 40.92 -20.55
C SER A 178 25.22 39.82 -21.07
N TRP A 179 24.93 39.29 -22.26
CA TRP A 179 25.66 38.16 -22.84
C TRP A 179 26.82 38.58 -23.74
N TYR A 180 27.94 37.90 -23.61
CA TYR A 180 29.01 37.83 -24.60
C TYR A 180 28.87 36.53 -25.40
N TYR A 181 28.67 36.65 -26.72
CA TYR A 181 28.45 35.51 -27.63
C TYR A 181 29.71 35.05 -28.38
N GLY A 182 30.87 35.65 -28.09
CA GLY A 182 32.12 35.26 -28.74
C GLY A 182 32.55 33.86 -28.32
N ILE A 183 33.18 33.15 -29.26
CA ILE A 183 33.79 31.83 -29.01
C ILE A 183 35.33 31.93 -28.92
N ASP A 184 35.84 33.16 -28.79
CA ASP A 184 37.25 33.51 -28.87
C ASP A 184 37.92 33.68 -27.49
N GLY A 185 37.16 33.47 -26.41
CA GLY A 185 37.67 33.56 -25.04
C GLY A 185 37.91 34.99 -24.54
N LYS A 186 37.44 36.02 -25.27
CA LYS A 186 37.58 37.41 -24.80
C LYS A 186 36.70 37.67 -23.59
N LEU A 187 37.25 38.37 -22.62
CA LEU A 187 36.61 38.66 -21.34
C LEU A 187 35.92 40.02 -21.40
N ALA A 188 34.74 40.05 -22.03
CA ALA A 188 34.01 41.28 -22.27
C ALA A 188 33.52 41.92 -20.95
N GLN A 189 33.86 43.21 -20.75
CA GLN A 189 33.58 43.92 -19.52
C GLN A 189 32.07 43.97 -19.22
N GLY A 190 31.68 43.53 -18.02
CA GLY A 190 30.28 43.54 -17.56
C GLY A 190 29.36 42.54 -18.29
N GLN A 191 29.92 41.54 -18.97
CA GLN A 191 29.14 40.50 -19.66
C GLN A 191 29.45 39.10 -19.12
N PHE A 192 28.48 38.20 -19.23
CA PHE A 192 28.62 36.76 -18.99
C PHE A 192 28.94 36.05 -20.30
N ASP A 193 29.87 35.08 -20.27
CA ASP A 193 30.19 34.28 -21.45
C ASP A 193 29.08 33.24 -21.71
N PHE A 194 28.43 33.37 -22.88
CA PHE A 194 27.30 32.51 -23.22
C PHE A 194 27.74 31.07 -23.51
N LEU A 195 28.91 30.86 -24.10
CA LEU A 195 29.44 29.53 -24.39
C LEU A 195 29.69 28.74 -23.08
N SER A 196 30.28 29.37 -22.06
CA SER A 196 30.42 28.78 -20.72
C SER A 196 29.10 28.39 -20.10
N ALA A 197 28.09 29.27 -20.16
CA ALA A 197 26.76 28.95 -19.65
C ALA A 197 26.15 27.74 -20.38
N VAL A 198 26.25 27.67 -21.71
CA VAL A 198 25.73 26.51 -22.46
C VAL A 198 26.49 25.23 -22.10
N LEU A 199 27.83 25.28 -22.04
CA LEU A 199 28.64 24.12 -21.67
C LEU A 199 28.27 23.55 -20.30
N HIS A 200 28.10 24.43 -19.31
CA HIS A 200 27.70 24.09 -17.96
C HIS A 200 26.34 23.37 -17.94
N GLU A 201 25.34 23.98 -18.58
CA GLU A 201 23.97 23.46 -18.59
C GLU A 201 23.86 22.11 -19.33
N LEU A 202 24.62 21.94 -20.42
CA LEU A 202 24.73 20.64 -21.07
C LEU A 202 25.40 19.59 -20.16
N GLY A 203 26.31 19.99 -19.26
CA GLY A 203 26.87 19.11 -18.22
C GLY A 203 25.80 18.53 -17.28
N HIS A 204 24.82 19.34 -16.87
CA HIS A 204 23.66 18.86 -16.12
C HIS A 204 22.81 17.90 -16.94
N GLY A 205 22.51 18.24 -18.21
CA GLY A 205 21.77 17.36 -19.13
C GLY A 205 22.42 15.99 -19.34
N LEU A 206 23.75 15.93 -19.33
CA LEU A 206 24.53 14.70 -19.48
C LEU A 206 24.68 13.87 -18.19
N GLY A 207 24.32 14.43 -17.02
CA GLY A 207 24.21 13.65 -15.79
C GLY A 207 24.93 14.18 -14.55
N ILE A 208 25.56 15.35 -14.61
CA ILE A 208 26.07 16.01 -13.39
C ILE A 208 24.92 16.69 -12.67
N ILE A 209 23.99 15.89 -12.12
CA ILE A 209 22.75 16.37 -11.55
C ILE A 209 22.24 15.39 -10.50
N SER A 210 21.94 15.93 -9.33
CA SER A 210 21.30 15.23 -8.22
C SER A 210 19.78 15.23 -8.43
N THR A 211 19.11 14.18 -7.94
CA THR A 211 17.68 13.93 -8.23
C THR A 211 16.76 14.20 -7.06
N GLU A 212 17.31 14.48 -5.87
CA GLU A 212 16.51 14.86 -4.72
C GLU A 212 15.82 16.20 -4.96
N THR A 213 14.53 16.26 -4.66
CA THR A 213 13.76 17.51 -4.76
C THR A 213 13.57 18.10 -3.38
N PHE A 214 13.70 19.42 -3.25
CA PHE A 214 13.47 20.14 -2.01
C PHE A 214 12.24 21.03 -2.13
N ASN A 215 11.36 20.97 -1.13
CA ASN A 215 10.19 21.84 -1.03
C ASN A 215 10.48 22.97 -0.04
N ASP A 216 10.83 24.14 -0.55
CA ASP A 216 11.18 25.32 0.26
C ASP A 216 10.08 25.74 1.25
N ARG A 217 8.80 25.52 0.89
CA ARG A 217 7.66 25.91 1.72
C ARG A 217 7.51 25.05 2.96
N PHE A 218 7.81 23.76 2.84
CA PHE A 218 7.62 22.78 3.91
C PHE A 218 8.95 22.31 4.54
N GLY A 219 10.10 22.68 3.95
CA GLY A 219 11.40 22.22 4.40
C GLY A 219 11.58 20.71 4.25
N THR A 220 10.91 20.08 3.28
CA THR A 220 10.89 18.63 3.09
C THR A 220 11.60 18.21 1.80
N PHE A 221 12.14 16.99 1.79
CA PHE A 221 12.81 16.39 0.65
C PHE A 221 12.00 15.22 0.07
N ALA A 222 12.24 14.90 -1.20
CA ALA A 222 11.86 13.62 -1.81
C ALA A 222 13.06 13.00 -2.53
N ASN A 223 13.24 11.69 -2.39
CA ASN A 223 14.36 10.93 -2.98
C ASN A 223 13.93 9.49 -3.31
N ASP A 224 12.75 9.33 -3.91
CA ASP A 224 12.15 8.02 -4.17
C ASP A 224 12.75 7.34 -5.42
N SER A 225 13.69 8.01 -6.09
CA SER A 225 14.27 7.59 -7.36
C SER A 225 15.74 8.00 -7.43
N PRO A 226 16.62 7.37 -6.63
CA PRO A 226 18.02 7.73 -6.61
C PRO A 226 18.68 7.41 -7.95
N SER A 227 19.45 8.37 -8.44
CA SER A 227 20.17 8.26 -9.70
C SER A 227 21.53 7.56 -9.55
N ILE A 228 22.12 7.20 -10.69
CA ILE A 228 23.51 6.75 -10.74
C ILE A 228 24.46 7.81 -10.15
N PHE A 229 24.19 9.10 -10.34
CA PHE A 229 24.94 10.19 -9.73
C PHE A 229 24.92 10.10 -8.20
N ALA A 230 23.73 9.99 -7.59
CA ALA A 230 23.58 9.83 -6.14
C ALA A 230 24.30 8.57 -5.62
N GLY A 231 24.43 7.53 -6.45
CA GLY A 231 25.21 6.33 -6.15
C GLY A 231 26.70 6.59 -5.94
N PHE A 232 27.26 7.67 -6.48
CA PHE A 232 28.66 8.07 -6.31
C PHE A 232 28.86 9.22 -5.32
N VAL A 233 27.79 9.77 -4.76
CA VAL A 233 27.85 10.82 -3.72
C VAL A 233 27.83 10.18 -2.34
N ALA A 234 28.84 10.46 -1.53
CA ALA A 234 28.89 9.97 -0.15
C ALA A 234 29.38 11.05 0.83
N ASN A 235 29.02 10.88 2.10
CA ASN A 235 29.65 11.63 3.19
C ASN A 235 31.04 11.05 3.53
N GLU A 236 31.72 11.67 4.50
CA GLU A 236 33.06 11.24 4.93
C GLU A 236 33.08 9.79 5.47
N ALA A 237 32.01 9.35 6.13
CA ALA A 237 31.84 7.98 6.62
C ALA A 237 31.57 6.95 5.51
N GLY A 238 31.33 7.39 4.27
CA GLY A 238 31.07 6.53 3.12
C GLY A 238 29.61 6.09 2.95
N ARG A 239 28.68 6.58 3.77
CA ARG A 239 27.22 6.40 3.56
C ARG A 239 26.80 7.22 2.35
N ARG A 240 26.11 6.64 1.38
CA ARG A 240 25.79 7.29 0.09
C ARG A 240 24.40 7.88 0.05
N LEU A 241 24.25 8.91 -0.78
CA LEU A 241 22.97 9.59 -0.97
C LEU A 241 21.89 8.65 -1.55
N SER A 242 22.28 7.73 -2.44
CA SER A 242 21.37 6.74 -3.03
C SER A 242 20.75 5.76 -2.03
N ASP A 243 21.39 5.55 -0.88
CA ASP A 243 20.99 4.55 0.09
C ASP A 243 19.96 5.14 1.09
N LEU A 244 19.79 6.47 1.08
CA LEU A 244 18.94 7.21 2.00
C LEU A 244 17.54 7.41 1.45
N SER A 245 16.53 7.03 2.23
CA SER A 245 15.18 7.53 2.03
C SER A 245 15.09 9.00 2.44
N ALA A 246 14.41 9.83 1.64
CA ALA A 246 14.12 11.22 2.02
C ALA A 246 13.21 11.34 3.26
N THR A 247 12.56 10.24 3.67
CA THR A 247 11.77 10.18 4.91
C THR A 247 12.62 10.04 6.17
N LEU A 248 13.93 9.83 6.04
CA LEU A 248 14.83 9.76 7.18
C LEU A 248 14.98 11.14 7.84
N PRO A 249 14.82 11.26 9.17
CA PRO A 249 14.93 12.55 9.88
C PRO A 249 16.25 13.29 9.63
N GLU A 250 17.35 12.57 9.40
CA GLU A 250 18.67 13.14 9.16
C GLU A 250 18.94 13.56 7.71
N PHE A 251 18.02 13.33 6.77
CA PHE A 251 18.28 13.57 5.34
C PHE A 251 18.66 15.04 5.06
N SER A 252 17.95 15.99 5.67
CA SER A 252 18.26 17.42 5.51
C SER A 252 19.69 17.74 5.96
N THR A 253 20.10 17.23 7.12
CA THR A 253 21.46 17.44 7.65
C THR A 253 22.50 16.79 6.75
N TYR A 254 22.17 15.64 6.15
CA TYR A 254 23.07 14.93 5.25
C TYR A 254 23.39 15.76 3.99
N VAL A 255 22.38 16.30 3.31
CA VAL A 255 22.57 17.05 2.05
C VAL A 255 23.15 18.47 2.24
N THR A 256 23.19 18.97 3.48
CA THR A 256 23.84 20.24 3.86
C THR A 256 25.16 20.04 4.62
N SER A 257 25.67 18.81 4.68
CA SER A 257 26.97 18.46 5.25
C SER A 257 28.00 18.19 4.13
N PRO A 258 29.31 18.16 4.39
CA PRO A 258 30.31 17.85 3.37
C PRO A 258 30.04 16.52 2.63
N LEU A 259 29.89 16.62 1.31
CA LEU A 259 29.68 15.48 0.41
C LEU A 259 30.81 15.38 -0.61
N TYR A 260 31.11 14.16 -1.03
CA TYR A 260 32.23 13.83 -1.89
C TYR A 260 31.85 12.85 -2.98
N TRP A 261 32.45 13.02 -4.16
CA TRP A 261 32.43 12.03 -5.22
C TRP A 261 33.38 10.88 -4.90
N VAL A 262 32.89 9.63 -4.97
CA VAL A 262 33.65 8.42 -4.59
C VAL A 262 34.07 7.55 -5.78
N GLY A 263 33.87 8.02 -7.00
CA GLY A 263 34.30 7.31 -8.21
C GLY A 263 35.82 7.40 -8.41
N SER A 264 36.41 6.33 -8.97
CA SER A 264 37.86 6.19 -9.08
C SER A 264 38.45 7.10 -10.16
N GLN A 265 37.72 7.33 -11.25
CA GLN A 265 38.15 8.20 -12.34
C GLN A 265 38.11 9.68 -11.93
N GLY A 266 37.04 10.13 -11.28
CA GLY A 266 36.96 11.49 -10.73
C GLY A 266 37.99 11.76 -9.64
N THR A 267 38.25 10.76 -8.78
CA THR A 267 39.31 10.85 -7.74
C THR A 267 40.70 10.92 -8.36
N ALA A 268 41.00 10.10 -9.36
CA ALA A 268 42.28 10.14 -10.07
C ALA A 268 42.50 11.48 -10.80
N ALA A 269 41.45 12.01 -11.43
CA ALA A 269 41.48 13.32 -12.09
C ALA A 269 41.68 14.48 -11.10
N ASN A 270 41.39 14.28 -9.83
CA ASN A 270 41.61 15.24 -8.75
C ASN A 270 42.82 14.85 -7.87
N ASN A 271 43.90 14.37 -8.51
CA ASN A 271 45.17 14.05 -7.86
C ASN A 271 45.06 13.04 -6.70
N GLY A 272 44.12 12.09 -6.80
CA GLY A 272 43.91 11.05 -5.77
C GLY A 272 43.03 11.50 -4.60
N VAL A 273 42.50 12.73 -4.61
CA VAL A 273 41.61 13.27 -3.58
C VAL A 273 40.17 13.22 -4.08
N LYS A 274 39.23 12.74 -3.25
CA LYS A 274 37.80 12.72 -3.61
C LYS A 274 37.30 14.14 -3.90
N PRO A 275 36.73 14.43 -5.09
CA PRO A 275 36.14 15.72 -5.39
C PRO A 275 35.04 16.07 -4.38
N LYS A 276 35.15 17.24 -3.74
CA LYS A 276 34.10 17.76 -2.85
C LYS A 276 32.99 18.39 -3.68
N LEU A 277 31.75 18.15 -3.28
CA LEU A 277 30.56 18.72 -3.91
C LEU A 277 30.08 19.94 -3.13
N PHE A 278 29.36 20.81 -3.83
CA PHE A 278 28.74 21.99 -3.25
C PHE A 278 27.55 21.58 -2.35
N SER A 279 27.79 21.52 -1.04
CA SER A 279 26.79 21.25 -0.01
C SER A 279 26.77 22.37 1.04
N PRO A 280 26.20 23.54 0.71
CA PRO A 280 26.13 24.69 1.63
C PRO A 280 25.29 24.38 2.88
N SER A 281 25.50 25.17 3.94
CA SER A 281 24.77 25.04 5.21
C SER A 281 23.25 25.26 5.09
N GLN A 282 22.82 25.97 4.04
CA GLN A 282 21.43 26.07 3.63
C GLN A 282 21.28 25.45 2.25
N TYR A 283 20.39 24.46 2.12
CA TYR A 283 20.13 23.79 0.86
C TYR A 283 19.64 24.81 -0.19
N LYS A 284 20.25 24.80 -1.37
CA LYS A 284 19.88 25.66 -2.49
C LYS A 284 19.26 24.79 -3.58
N SER A 285 17.95 24.97 -3.78
CA SER A 285 17.21 24.27 -4.83
C SER A 285 17.86 24.49 -6.20
N GLY A 286 18.07 23.40 -6.93
CA GLY A 286 18.72 23.41 -8.24
C GLY A 286 20.22 23.75 -8.21
N SER A 287 20.90 23.57 -7.07
CA SER A 287 22.34 23.79 -6.97
C SER A 287 23.07 22.85 -6.00
N SER A 288 22.54 22.67 -4.79
CA SER A 288 23.14 21.76 -3.79
C SER A 288 23.35 20.35 -4.38
N VAL A 289 24.49 19.73 -4.06
CA VAL A 289 24.91 18.38 -4.48
C VAL A 289 25.23 18.23 -5.98
N SER A 290 24.66 19.07 -6.85
CA SER A 290 24.81 19.02 -8.31
C SER A 290 26.02 19.77 -8.87
N HIS A 291 26.85 20.38 -8.01
CA HIS A 291 28.01 21.18 -8.41
C HIS A 291 29.27 20.76 -7.66
N LEU A 292 30.43 21.09 -8.24
CA LEU A 292 31.70 21.05 -7.51
C LEU A 292 31.76 22.17 -6.48
N ASP A 293 32.46 21.93 -5.38
CA ASP A 293 32.63 22.91 -4.30
C ASP A 293 33.30 24.21 -4.80
N ASP A 294 32.63 25.34 -4.61
CA ASP A 294 33.06 26.64 -5.14
C ASP A 294 34.41 27.14 -4.57
N GLU A 295 34.80 26.70 -3.37
CA GLU A 295 36.05 27.12 -2.73
C GLU A 295 37.24 26.30 -3.26
N LEU A 296 37.05 24.99 -3.42
CA LEU A 296 38.11 24.08 -3.90
C LEU A 296 38.26 24.08 -5.42
N PHE A 297 37.18 24.35 -6.14
CA PHE A 297 37.15 24.45 -7.59
C PHE A 297 36.71 25.87 -7.98
N PRO A 298 37.56 26.88 -7.74
CA PRO A 298 37.20 28.24 -8.06
C PRO A 298 37.01 28.37 -9.57
N LYS A 299 36.08 29.23 -9.96
CA LYS A 299 35.68 29.49 -11.36
C LYS A 299 36.84 29.93 -12.27
N SER A 300 37.95 30.38 -11.69
CA SER A 300 39.16 30.73 -12.41
C SER A 300 40.09 29.54 -12.71
N ALA A 301 39.70 28.31 -12.36
CA ALA A 301 40.52 27.12 -12.50
C ALA A 301 40.01 26.17 -13.59
N VAL A 302 40.87 25.24 -14.01
CA VAL A 302 40.60 24.24 -15.06
C VAL A 302 39.36 23.35 -14.80
N ASN A 303 38.93 23.22 -13.53
CA ASN A 303 37.75 22.44 -13.13
C ASN A 303 36.58 23.33 -12.69
N GLY A 304 36.63 24.64 -12.98
CA GLY A 304 35.67 25.63 -12.49
C GLY A 304 34.35 25.71 -13.28
N LEU A 305 34.19 24.94 -14.37
CA LEU A 305 32.97 25.04 -15.20
C LEU A 305 31.72 24.66 -14.38
N MET A 306 31.78 23.56 -13.62
CA MET A 306 30.63 23.03 -12.85
C MET A 306 30.57 23.54 -11.41
N SER A 307 31.08 24.75 -11.13
CA SER A 307 30.85 25.49 -9.89
C SER A 307 29.41 26.04 -9.87
N SER A 308 28.86 26.35 -8.68
CA SER A 308 27.44 26.70 -8.50
C SER A 308 26.97 28.00 -9.19
N THR A 309 27.92 28.83 -9.60
CA THR A 309 27.69 30.17 -10.15
C THR A 309 28.72 30.49 -11.23
N ILE A 310 28.35 31.34 -12.20
CA ILE A 310 29.28 31.91 -13.20
C ILE A 310 29.38 33.42 -12.95
N ASP A 311 30.60 33.98 -12.93
CA ASP A 311 30.80 35.43 -12.79
C ASP A 311 30.93 36.12 -14.16
N MET A 312 30.71 37.44 -14.18
CA MET A 312 31.02 38.24 -15.36
C MET A 312 32.52 38.23 -15.66
N GLN A 313 32.90 38.43 -16.92
CA GLN A 313 34.30 38.49 -17.37
C GLN A 313 35.10 37.19 -17.10
N GLN A 314 34.42 36.05 -17.14
CA GLN A 314 35.01 34.71 -17.13
C GLN A 314 34.58 33.95 -18.38
N ALA A 315 35.54 33.24 -18.99
CA ALA A 315 35.29 32.35 -20.13
C ALA A 315 35.95 31.00 -19.85
N ILE A 316 35.14 30.02 -19.44
CA ILE A 316 35.57 28.65 -19.18
C ILE A 316 34.99 27.79 -20.30
N HIS A 317 35.81 27.42 -21.28
CA HIS A 317 35.37 26.66 -22.46
C HIS A 317 35.72 25.18 -22.35
N ASP A 318 36.35 24.73 -21.26
CA ASP A 318 36.68 23.33 -20.97
C ASP A 318 35.91 22.82 -19.73
N PRO A 319 35.16 21.70 -19.82
CA PRO A 319 34.51 21.09 -18.66
C PRO A 319 35.45 20.59 -17.55
N GLY A 320 36.73 20.37 -17.87
CA GLY A 320 37.76 19.99 -16.90
C GLY A 320 37.84 18.48 -16.63
N PRO A 321 39.03 17.96 -16.31
CA PRO A 321 39.27 16.52 -16.15
C PRO A 321 38.45 15.89 -15.01
N VAL A 322 38.11 16.61 -13.95
CA VAL A 322 37.36 16.07 -12.80
C VAL A 322 35.94 15.69 -13.22
N VAL A 323 35.22 16.60 -13.89
CA VAL A 323 33.86 16.36 -14.38
C VAL A 323 33.84 15.22 -15.41
N ILE A 324 34.84 15.18 -16.30
CA ILE A 324 34.99 14.07 -17.25
C ILE A 324 35.26 12.75 -16.54
N GLY A 325 36.03 12.75 -15.45
CA GLY A 325 36.22 11.59 -14.58
C GLY A 325 34.91 11.12 -13.96
N MET A 326 34.10 12.04 -13.42
CA MET A 326 32.79 11.73 -12.83
C MET A 326 31.83 11.11 -13.86
N LEU A 327 31.76 11.67 -15.07
CA LEU A 327 30.95 11.11 -16.16
C LEU A 327 31.40 9.70 -16.55
N LYS A 328 32.72 9.42 -16.55
CA LYS A 328 33.26 8.07 -16.82
C LYS A 328 32.89 7.08 -15.73
N ASP A 329 32.95 7.50 -14.46
CA ASP A 329 32.57 6.65 -13.32
C ASP A 329 31.10 6.18 -13.42
N MET A 330 30.18 7.07 -13.81
CA MET A 330 28.75 6.75 -13.97
C MET A 330 28.43 5.77 -15.11
N ARG A 331 29.39 5.43 -15.96
CA ARG A 331 29.25 4.38 -16.99
C ARG A 331 29.46 2.97 -16.42
N GLY A 332 29.94 2.86 -15.19
CA GLY A 332 30.22 1.61 -14.50
C GLY A 332 29.32 1.35 -13.30
N LYS A 333 29.71 0.34 -12.50
CA LYS A 333 29.06 0.07 -11.21
C LYS A 333 29.56 1.02 -10.14
N THR A 334 28.70 1.30 -9.18
CA THR A 334 29.06 2.02 -7.97
C THR A 334 30.02 1.16 -7.13
N PRO A 335 31.06 1.74 -6.47
CA PRO A 335 31.98 0.94 -5.68
C PRO A 335 31.26 0.20 -4.55
N ALA A 336 31.59 -1.06 -4.30
CA ALA A 336 30.95 -1.81 -3.23
C ALA A 336 31.38 -1.30 -1.84
N THR A 337 30.45 -1.24 -0.91
CA THR A 337 30.60 -0.84 0.49
C THR A 337 30.10 -1.95 1.41
N ARG A 338 30.53 -1.93 2.68
CA ARG A 338 29.94 -2.79 3.71
C ARG A 338 28.42 -2.54 3.77
N ILE A 339 27.66 -3.60 3.95
CA ILE A 339 26.20 -3.52 4.08
C ILE A 339 25.80 -3.28 5.54
N SER A 340 24.77 -2.45 5.74
CA SER A 340 24.16 -2.21 7.03
C SER A 340 23.41 -3.44 7.53
N GLU A 341 22.89 -3.35 8.75
CA GLU A 341 21.95 -4.33 9.27
C GLU A 341 20.59 -4.28 8.56
N ILE A 342 19.81 -5.35 8.69
CA ILE A 342 18.40 -5.37 8.22
C ILE A 342 17.58 -4.34 9.00
N ARG A 343 16.44 -3.91 8.44
CA ARG A 343 15.58 -2.89 9.05
C ARG A 343 14.19 -3.47 9.36
N ASN A 344 13.45 -2.83 10.26
CA ASN A 344 12.03 -3.12 10.54
C ASN A 344 11.70 -4.59 10.87
N LEU A 345 12.61 -5.28 11.58
CA LEU A 345 12.41 -6.67 12.01
C LEU A 345 11.24 -6.80 12.98
N HIS A 346 10.29 -7.67 12.64
CA HIS A 346 9.20 -8.07 13.53
C HIS A 346 8.86 -9.55 13.36
N THR A 347 8.24 -10.12 14.40
CA THR A 347 7.92 -11.54 14.48
C THR A 347 6.45 -11.77 14.76
N ILE A 348 5.87 -12.76 14.10
CA ILE A 348 4.47 -13.12 14.22
C ILE A 348 4.37 -14.58 14.67
N PRO A 349 3.79 -14.88 15.86
CA PRO A 349 3.61 -16.24 16.31
C PRO A 349 2.63 -17.01 15.42
N GLY A 350 2.96 -18.28 15.18
CA GLY A 350 2.24 -19.21 14.32
C GLY A 350 2.10 -20.59 14.97
N ASN A 351 1.37 -21.49 14.30
CA ASN A 351 1.17 -22.87 14.74
C ASN A 351 2.47 -23.67 14.64
N LYS A 352 3.13 -23.95 15.77
CA LYS A 352 4.44 -24.63 15.78
C LYS A 352 5.45 -23.94 14.85
N ALA A 353 5.32 -22.62 14.70
CA ALA A 353 6.07 -21.84 13.74
C ALA A 353 6.12 -20.37 14.14
N ILE A 354 7.08 -19.62 13.60
CA ILE A 354 7.15 -18.15 13.71
C ILE A 354 7.39 -17.57 12.32
N THR A 355 6.64 -16.53 11.94
CA THR A 355 6.93 -15.75 10.74
C THR A 355 7.77 -14.53 11.10
N LEU A 356 8.85 -14.31 10.36
CA LEU A 356 9.74 -13.16 10.46
C LEU A 356 9.51 -12.26 9.26
N SER A 357 9.44 -10.96 9.50
CA SER A 357 9.34 -9.94 8.45
C SER A 357 10.30 -8.80 8.76
N PHE A 358 10.97 -8.31 7.73
CA PHE A 358 12.06 -7.34 7.81
C PHE A 358 12.40 -6.80 6.41
N ASP A 359 12.94 -5.60 6.39
CA ASP A 359 13.42 -4.92 5.19
C ASP A 359 14.92 -5.18 4.99
N PRO A 360 15.39 -5.16 3.73
CA PRO A 360 16.81 -5.28 3.42
C PRO A 360 17.64 -4.11 4.01
N PRO A 361 18.98 -4.29 4.11
CA PRO A 361 19.93 -3.19 4.34
C PRO A 361 19.72 -2.02 3.38
N GLU A 362 20.13 -0.81 3.77
CA GLU A 362 19.96 0.40 2.96
C GLU A 362 20.65 0.28 1.60
N GLU A 363 21.82 -0.38 1.55
CA GLU A 363 22.62 -0.54 0.34
C GLU A 363 22.02 -1.52 -0.67
N ALA A 364 20.94 -2.23 -0.33
CA ALA A 364 20.30 -3.22 -1.21
C ALA A 364 19.79 -2.64 -2.53
N ILE A 365 19.60 -1.31 -2.57
CA ILE A 365 19.24 -0.61 -3.80
C ILE A 365 20.36 -0.65 -4.85
N ARG A 366 21.64 -0.68 -4.46
CA ARG A 366 22.77 -0.77 -5.40
C ARG A 366 23.51 -2.09 -5.34
N GLN A 367 23.46 -2.76 -4.19
CA GLN A 367 24.20 -3.97 -3.94
C GLN A 367 23.23 -5.14 -3.80
N GLU A 368 23.46 -6.18 -4.58
CA GLU A 368 22.64 -7.38 -4.50
C GLU A 368 22.81 -8.06 -3.13
N ILE A 369 21.71 -8.17 -2.40
CA ILE A 369 21.60 -9.03 -1.22
C ILE A 369 21.22 -10.42 -1.69
N THR A 370 22.16 -11.35 -1.61
CA THR A 370 22.00 -12.71 -2.14
C THR A 370 21.19 -13.60 -1.21
N SER A 371 21.29 -13.39 0.10
CA SER A 371 20.56 -14.18 1.09
C SER A 371 20.55 -13.53 2.48
N TYR A 372 19.75 -14.10 3.37
CA TYR A 372 19.69 -13.82 4.79
C TYR A 372 19.92 -15.12 5.55
N GLN A 373 20.86 -15.10 6.49
CA GLN A 373 21.07 -16.18 7.43
C GLN A 373 20.27 -15.89 8.71
N ILE A 374 19.46 -16.86 9.13
CA ILE A 374 18.59 -16.78 10.30
C ILE A 374 19.05 -17.84 11.31
N LYS A 375 19.54 -17.40 12.46
CA LYS A 375 19.86 -18.26 13.60
C LYS A 375 18.65 -18.34 14.52
N VAL A 376 18.30 -19.54 14.95
CA VAL A 376 17.14 -19.82 15.82
C VAL A 376 17.64 -20.15 17.22
N TYR A 377 17.18 -19.38 18.21
CA TYR A 377 17.54 -19.55 19.61
C TYR A 377 16.33 -19.91 20.49
N PRO A 378 16.50 -20.69 21.56
CA PRO A 378 17.72 -21.44 21.89
C PRO A 378 17.88 -22.65 20.96
N GLY A 379 19.13 -22.96 20.60
CA GLY A 379 19.44 -24.00 19.63
C GLY A 379 20.65 -23.63 18.78
N THR A 380 20.92 -24.45 17.78
CA THR A 380 22.02 -24.26 16.80
C THR A 380 21.50 -24.23 15.36
N GLN A 381 20.18 -24.24 15.17
CA GLN A 381 19.58 -24.24 13.84
C GLN A 381 19.86 -22.92 13.13
N THR A 382 20.38 -23.03 11.92
CA THR A 382 20.62 -21.89 11.02
C THR A 382 19.92 -22.15 9.69
N ILE A 383 19.16 -21.18 9.21
CA ILE A 383 18.36 -21.27 7.99
C ILE A 383 18.83 -20.16 7.04
N THR A 384 18.95 -20.46 5.75
CA THR A 384 19.26 -19.46 4.72
C THR A 384 18.04 -19.24 3.86
N VAL A 385 17.66 -17.98 3.66
CA VAL A 385 16.54 -17.57 2.80
C VAL A 385 16.96 -16.43 1.88
N THR A 386 16.22 -16.22 0.79
CA THR A 386 16.53 -15.15 -0.18
C THR A 386 15.55 -13.97 -0.11
N LYS A 387 14.49 -14.09 0.68
CA LYS A 387 13.43 -13.09 0.79
C LYS A 387 12.78 -13.09 2.17
N SER A 388 12.09 -11.99 2.43
CA SER A 388 11.25 -11.72 3.59
C SER A 388 9.84 -11.33 3.10
N PRO A 389 8.75 -11.69 3.79
CA PRO A 389 8.69 -12.45 5.05
C PRO A 389 9.04 -13.95 4.87
N VAL A 390 9.36 -14.62 5.98
CA VAL A 390 9.74 -16.04 6.05
C VAL A 390 9.13 -16.73 7.28
N THR A 391 8.57 -17.93 7.10
CA THR A 391 8.05 -18.75 8.21
C THR A 391 9.04 -19.84 8.60
N ILE A 392 9.41 -19.88 9.88
CA ILE A 392 10.25 -20.89 10.51
C ILE A 392 9.35 -21.96 11.13
N PRO A 393 9.24 -23.18 10.55
CA PRO A 393 8.32 -24.21 11.01
C PRO A 393 8.95 -25.12 12.08
N LYS A 394 8.17 -26.07 12.60
CA LYS A 394 8.59 -27.17 13.49
C LYS A 394 9.19 -26.70 14.83
N LEU A 395 8.70 -25.57 15.34
CA LEU A 395 9.05 -25.06 16.65
C LEU A 395 8.11 -25.65 17.71
N SER A 396 8.60 -25.77 18.95
CA SER A 396 7.82 -26.30 20.06
C SER A 396 6.86 -25.24 20.60
N PRO A 397 5.54 -25.49 20.63
CA PRO A 397 4.57 -24.58 21.23
C PRO A 397 4.87 -24.30 22.69
N GLY A 398 4.63 -23.06 23.13
CA GLY A 398 4.82 -22.65 24.53
C GLY A 398 6.27 -22.46 24.96
N PHE A 399 7.24 -22.76 24.10
CA PHE A 399 8.66 -22.58 24.37
C PHE A 399 9.16 -21.25 23.77
N PRO A 400 9.90 -20.40 24.50
CA PRO A 400 10.35 -19.11 23.99
C PRO A 400 11.49 -19.25 22.96
N TYR A 401 11.35 -18.54 21.84
CA TYR A 401 12.38 -18.42 20.81
C TYR A 401 12.74 -16.96 20.54
N TYR A 402 13.92 -16.73 19.99
CA TYR A 402 14.29 -15.45 19.37
C TYR A 402 15.24 -15.72 18.20
N PHE A 403 15.36 -14.77 17.28
CA PHE A 403 16.01 -14.98 15.99
C PHE A 403 17.10 -13.95 15.76
N GLY A 404 18.25 -14.39 15.30
CA GLY A 404 19.33 -13.53 14.82
C GLY A 404 19.38 -13.55 13.29
N ILE A 405 19.32 -12.37 12.66
CA ILE A 405 19.30 -12.25 11.19
C ILE A 405 20.57 -11.52 10.72
N ILE A 406 21.26 -12.12 9.75
CA ILE A 406 22.43 -11.57 9.06
C ILE A 406 22.13 -11.47 7.57
N ALA A 407 22.19 -10.28 6.99
CA ALA A 407 22.12 -10.09 5.55
C ALA A 407 23.47 -10.43 4.91
N ILE A 408 23.42 -11.07 3.74
CA ILE A 408 24.59 -11.52 2.99
C ILE A 408 24.52 -10.94 1.58
N SER A 409 25.61 -10.29 1.17
CA SER A 409 25.86 -9.88 -0.21
C SER A 409 27.05 -10.67 -0.77
N ASN A 410 27.39 -10.46 -2.05
CA ASN A 410 28.53 -11.14 -2.70
C ASN A 410 29.88 -10.97 -1.98
N SER A 411 30.07 -9.91 -1.19
CA SER A 411 31.37 -9.61 -0.56
C SER A 411 31.29 -9.17 0.90
N PHE A 412 30.09 -8.99 1.45
CA PHE A 412 29.89 -8.48 2.81
C PHE A 412 28.78 -9.23 3.55
N GLN A 413 28.92 -9.30 4.87
CA GLN A 413 27.88 -9.72 5.79
C GLN A 413 27.57 -8.56 6.74
N SER A 414 26.29 -8.37 7.06
CA SER A 414 25.87 -7.39 8.05
C SER A 414 26.22 -7.82 9.46
N LYS A 415 26.04 -6.91 10.43
CA LYS A 415 25.89 -7.32 11.83
C LYS A 415 24.60 -8.12 12.00
N GLU A 416 24.56 -8.95 13.04
CA GLU A 416 23.40 -9.73 13.41
C GLU A 416 22.36 -8.87 14.14
N VAL A 417 21.11 -8.89 13.67
CA VAL A 417 19.97 -8.22 14.32
C VAL A 417 19.14 -9.25 15.06
N MET A 418 18.87 -8.97 16.34
CA MET A 418 18.11 -9.87 17.20
C MET A 418 16.64 -9.47 17.26
N SER A 419 15.74 -10.43 17.09
CA SER A 419 14.32 -10.25 17.36
C SER A 419 14.05 -10.17 18.87
N SER A 420 12.88 -9.65 19.23
CA SER A 420 12.29 -9.91 20.56
C SER A 420 12.02 -11.41 20.75
N VAL A 421 11.90 -11.83 22.02
CA VAL A 421 11.45 -13.17 22.35
C VAL A 421 10.00 -13.37 21.91
N VAL A 422 9.72 -14.48 21.25
CA VAL A 422 8.40 -14.86 20.74
C VAL A 422 8.15 -16.35 21.01
N VAL A 423 6.92 -16.70 21.36
CA VAL A 423 6.53 -18.06 21.71
C VAL A 423 5.62 -18.60 20.61
N PRO A 424 5.99 -19.67 19.89
CA PRO A 424 5.12 -20.37 18.95
C PRO A 424 3.91 -20.92 19.70
N GLU A 425 2.79 -21.01 19.00
CA GLU A 425 1.51 -21.37 19.58
C GLU A 425 1.01 -22.70 19.03
N ASP A 426 0.07 -23.31 19.75
CA ASP A 426 -0.74 -24.41 19.22
C ASP A 426 -2.06 -23.84 18.70
N THR A 427 -2.53 -24.40 17.59
CA THR A 427 -3.88 -24.08 17.09
C THR A 427 -4.95 -24.90 17.78
N TRP A 428 -6.18 -24.41 17.69
CA TRP A 428 -7.35 -25.12 18.16
C TRP A 428 -7.60 -26.38 17.34
N ALA A 429 -8.17 -27.39 17.98
CA ALA A 429 -8.56 -28.62 17.30
C ALA A 429 -9.65 -28.32 16.27
N LYS A 430 -9.42 -28.73 15.02
CA LYS A 430 -10.30 -28.45 13.87
C LYS A 430 -11.16 -29.67 13.55
N LYS A 431 -12.46 -29.46 13.34
CA LYS A 431 -13.41 -30.48 12.86
C LYS A 431 -14.26 -29.89 11.73
N VAL A 432 -14.00 -30.33 10.49
CA VAL A 432 -14.81 -29.95 9.34
C VAL A 432 -16.20 -30.58 9.46
N LEU A 433 -17.26 -29.76 9.36
CA LEU A 433 -18.66 -30.20 9.38
C LEU A 433 -19.24 -30.36 7.98
N ASP A 434 -18.89 -29.47 7.05
CA ASP A 434 -19.30 -29.54 5.66
C ASP A 434 -18.10 -29.21 4.77
N LEU A 435 -17.69 -30.18 3.94
CA LEU A 435 -16.57 -30.04 3.01
C LEU A 435 -16.95 -29.23 1.76
N ASN A 436 -18.24 -29.16 1.45
CA ASN A 436 -18.74 -28.56 0.22
C ASN A 436 -19.18 -27.11 0.43
N SER A 437 -19.51 -26.71 1.66
CA SER A 437 -19.89 -25.34 1.98
C SER A 437 -18.76 -24.54 2.58
N ASP A 438 -18.64 -23.27 2.20
CA ASP A 438 -17.67 -22.36 2.79
C ASP A 438 -18.17 -21.62 4.04
N ALA A 439 -19.48 -21.50 4.27
CA ALA A 439 -20.06 -20.91 5.48
C ALA A 439 -19.57 -19.46 5.74
N GLN A 440 -19.67 -18.59 4.73
CA GLN A 440 -19.16 -17.21 4.83
C GLN A 440 -19.92 -16.39 5.88
N PHE A 441 -21.23 -16.59 5.98
CA PHE A 441 -22.07 -16.07 7.07
C PHE A 441 -22.58 -17.24 7.90
N THR A 442 -22.58 -17.08 9.22
CA THR A 442 -22.96 -18.09 10.21
C THR A 442 -23.83 -17.48 11.31
N ALA A 443 -24.74 -18.28 11.84
CA ALA A 443 -25.41 -18.04 13.11
C ALA A 443 -25.64 -19.35 13.87
N SER A 444 -25.93 -19.26 15.17
CA SER A 444 -26.21 -20.40 16.03
C SER A 444 -27.42 -20.16 16.93
N ALA A 445 -28.15 -21.24 17.22
CA ALA A 445 -29.24 -21.24 18.19
C ALA A 445 -29.32 -22.59 18.93
N ILE A 446 -29.99 -22.58 20.09
CA ILE A 446 -30.42 -23.80 20.76
C ILE A 446 -31.90 -24.00 20.41
N TYR A 447 -32.19 -25.00 19.59
CA TYR A 447 -33.56 -25.34 19.18
C TYR A 447 -33.92 -26.73 19.65
N GLN A 448 -35.03 -26.88 20.38
CA GLN A 448 -35.47 -28.12 21.01
C GLN A 448 -34.38 -28.77 21.87
N GLY A 449 -33.62 -27.93 22.60
CA GLY A 449 -32.50 -28.36 23.44
C GLY A 449 -31.26 -28.84 22.68
N LYS A 450 -31.20 -28.66 21.35
CA LYS A 450 -30.10 -29.10 20.50
C LYS A 450 -29.36 -27.92 19.88
N GLN A 451 -28.03 -28.01 19.85
CA GLN A 451 -27.20 -27.03 19.16
C GLN A 451 -27.50 -27.07 17.67
N THR A 452 -27.80 -25.91 17.11
CA THR A 452 -28.19 -25.75 15.71
C THR A 452 -27.39 -24.62 15.09
N LEU A 453 -26.78 -24.90 13.95
CA LEU A 453 -25.97 -23.99 13.16
C LEU A 453 -26.67 -23.65 11.86
N PHE A 454 -26.59 -22.39 11.45
CA PHE A 454 -27.06 -21.89 10.17
C PHE A 454 -25.90 -21.23 9.46
N TYR A 455 -25.81 -21.43 8.16
CA TYR A 455 -24.77 -20.82 7.35
C TYR A 455 -25.18 -20.75 5.89
N THR A 456 -24.56 -19.83 5.18
CA THR A 456 -24.75 -19.66 3.75
C THR A 456 -23.51 -20.07 2.98
N ASP A 457 -23.71 -20.59 1.77
CA ASP A 457 -22.63 -21.10 0.92
C ASP A 457 -22.50 -20.27 -0.34
N SER A 458 -21.34 -19.67 -0.58
CA SER A 458 -21.11 -18.85 -1.78
C SER A 458 -21.08 -19.66 -3.07
N LYS A 459 -20.77 -20.96 -2.98
CA LYS A 459 -20.61 -21.85 -4.14
C LYS A 459 -21.95 -22.29 -4.71
N SER A 460 -22.89 -22.65 -3.83
CA SER A 460 -24.24 -23.09 -4.21
C SER A 460 -25.31 -22.00 -4.09
N GLY A 461 -25.07 -20.96 -3.29
CA GLY A 461 -26.07 -19.95 -2.95
C GLY A 461 -27.10 -20.43 -1.91
N TYR A 462 -26.88 -21.55 -1.24
CA TYR A 462 -27.85 -22.16 -0.32
C TYR A 462 -27.79 -21.60 1.10
N LEU A 463 -28.94 -21.55 1.75
CA LEU A 463 -29.07 -21.46 3.21
C LEU A 463 -29.12 -22.88 3.78
N ILE A 464 -28.20 -23.19 4.68
CA ILE A 464 -28.00 -24.54 5.22
C ILE A 464 -28.14 -24.54 6.74
N MET A 465 -28.78 -25.58 7.27
CA MET A 465 -28.91 -25.86 8.70
C MET A 465 -28.18 -27.16 9.05
N ASN A 466 -27.45 -27.14 10.17
CA ASN A 466 -26.86 -28.32 10.80
C ASN A 466 -27.34 -28.41 12.25
N GLN A 467 -27.99 -29.51 12.64
CA GLN A 467 -28.42 -29.72 14.03
C GLN A 467 -27.67 -30.90 14.66
N PHE A 468 -27.15 -30.70 15.87
CA PHE A 468 -26.44 -31.73 16.62
C PHE A 468 -27.41 -32.55 17.48
N ASP A 469 -27.50 -33.85 17.24
CA ASP A 469 -28.38 -34.75 18.01
C ASP A 469 -27.72 -35.33 19.29
N GLY A 470 -26.51 -34.89 19.61
CA GLY A 470 -25.69 -35.42 20.69
C GLY A 470 -24.57 -36.35 20.22
N LYS A 471 -24.67 -36.88 19.00
CA LYS A 471 -23.65 -37.75 18.38
C LYS A 471 -23.21 -37.25 17.00
N VAL A 472 -24.17 -36.90 16.14
CA VAL A 472 -23.93 -36.50 14.75
C VAL A 472 -24.58 -35.16 14.44
N TRP A 473 -23.98 -34.44 13.50
CA TRP A 473 -24.58 -33.25 12.90
C TRP A 473 -25.44 -33.67 11.72
N LYS A 474 -26.70 -33.27 11.72
CA LYS A 474 -27.67 -33.54 10.65
C LYS A 474 -27.83 -32.30 9.80
N ARG A 475 -27.43 -32.42 8.54
CA ARG A 475 -27.49 -31.35 7.54
C ARG A 475 -28.84 -31.31 6.83
N GLN A 476 -29.35 -30.11 6.58
CA GLN A 476 -30.55 -29.85 5.80
C GLN A 476 -30.37 -28.55 5.01
N ILE A 477 -30.79 -28.54 3.73
CA ILE A 477 -30.95 -27.29 2.97
C ILE A 477 -32.27 -26.65 3.40
N VAL A 478 -32.19 -25.43 3.91
CA VAL A 478 -33.35 -24.65 4.35
C VAL A 478 -33.96 -23.94 3.16
N ASP A 479 -33.16 -23.27 2.35
CA ASP A 479 -33.63 -22.51 1.18
C ASP A 479 -32.53 -22.38 0.11
N GLY A 480 -32.88 -21.94 -1.10
CA GLY A 480 -31.96 -21.69 -2.22
C GLY A 480 -31.96 -22.78 -3.30
N ASP A 481 -32.49 -23.97 -3.02
CA ASP A 481 -32.41 -25.16 -3.88
C ASP A 481 -33.66 -25.39 -4.75
N SER A 482 -34.71 -24.58 -4.60
CA SER A 482 -35.99 -24.79 -5.30
C SER A 482 -36.85 -23.53 -5.31
N THR A 483 -37.86 -23.51 -6.19
CA THR A 483 -38.94 -22.52 -6.18
C THR A 483 -40.25 -23.07 -5.58
N LYS A 484 -40.25 -24.32 -5.10
CA LYS A 484 -41.44 -24.98 -4.55
C LYS A 484 -41.72 -24.52 -3.12
N SER A 485 -43.00 -24.46 -2.75
CA SER A 485 -43.46 -24.16 -1.38
C SER A 485 -42.96 -22.81 -0.82
N GLY A 486 -42.75 -21.82 -1.69
CA GLY A 486 -42.31 -20.48 -1.31
C GLY A 486 -40.79 -20.31 -1.17
N LYS A 487 -40.01 -21.36 -1.45
CA LYS A 487 -38.54 -21.28 -1.49
C LYS A 487 -38.04 -20.33 -2.58
N ARG A 488 -36.85 -19.78 -2.37
CA ARG A 488 -36.12 -18.93 -3.30
C ARG A 488 -35.09 -19.75 -4.08
N ASN A 489 -34.86 -19.40 -5.34
CA ASN A 489 -33.81 -19.99 -6.19
C ASN A 489 -32.86 -18.89 -6.70
N SER A 490 -32.34 -18.09 -5.77
CA SER A 490 -31.34 -17.04 -5.98
C SER A 490 -30.15 -17.28 -5.05
N ASN A 491 -29.10 -16.45 -5.17
CA ASN A 491 -27.93 -16.58 -4.30
C ASN A 491 -28.21 -15.99 -2.91
N LEU A 492 -28.30 -16.86 -1.90
CA LEU A 492 -28.58 -16.49 -0.51
C LEU A 492 -27.31 -16.31 0.35
N ASN A 493 -26.13 -16.15 -0.26
CA ASN A 493 -24.86 -15.94 0.44
C ASN A 493 -24.70 -14.53 1.01
N GLY A 494 -25.59 -14.16 1.94
CA GLY A 494 -25.56 -12.87 2.63
C GLY A 494 -25.76 -12.99 4.14
N ALA A 495 -25.88 -11.83 4.80
CA ALA A 495 -26.04 -11.71 6.25
C ALA A 495 -27.27 -12.49 6.76
N LEU A 496 -27.15 -13.13 7.92
CA LEU A 496 -28.21 -13.93 8.53
C LEU A 496 -28.24 -13.81 10.05
N SER A 497 -29.42 -13.95 10.64
CA SER A 497 -29.64 -14.02 12.08
C SER A 497 -30.76 -15.01 12.44
N VAL A 498 -30.71 -15.55 13.67
CA VAL A 498 -31.58 -16.66 14.08
C VAL A 498 -32.20 -16.40 15.44
N CYS A 499 -33.52 -16.59 15.53
CA CYS A 499 -34.30 -16.36 16.74
C CYS A 499 -35.25 -17.51 17.05
N ILE A 500 -35.55 -17.70 18.33
CA ILE A 500 -36.52 -18.67 18.81
C ILE A 500 -37.70 -17.95 19.46
N THR A 501 -38.93 -18.28 19.08
CA THR A 501 -40.14 -17.84 19.81
C THR A 501 -40.78 -19.01 20.53
N ASN A 502 -41.55 -18.72 21.59
CA ASN A 502 -42.24 -19.71 22.42
C ASN A 502 -41.32 -20.81 22.99
N PRO A 503 -40.20 -20.45 23.68
CA PRO A 503 -39.27 -21.43 24.25
C PRO A 503 -39.98 -22.50 25.10
N GLY A 504 -39.55 -23.75 24.99
CA GLY A 504 -40.20 -24.93 25.56
C GLY A 504 -40.95 -25.81 24.54
N LYS A 505 -42.15 -26.28 24.88
CA LYS A 505 -42.86 -27.34 24.13
C LYS A 505 -43.41 -26.93 22.76
N LYS A 506 -43.47 -25.63 22.46
CA LYS A 506 -44.04 -25.08 21.21
C LYS A 506 -43.06 -24.13 20.51
N GLU A 507 -41.76 -24.39 20.68
CA GLU A 507 -40.69 -23.61 20.07
C GLU A 507 -40.88 -23.48 18.56
N LYS A 508 -40.71 -22.25 18.07
CA LYS A 508 -40.59 -21.97 16.64
C LYS A 508 -39.22 -21.38 16.37
N LEU A 509 -38.64 -21.81 15.27
CA LEU A 509 -37.34 -21.39 14.80
C LEU A 509 -37.53 -20.39 13.65
N HIS A 510 -36.85 -19.25 13.74
CA HIS A 510 -36.89 -18.16 12.78
C HIS A 510 -35.49 -17.89 12.27
N VAL A 511 -35.32 -17.90 10.95
CA VAL A 511 -34.06 -17.55 10.27
C VAL A 511 -34.33 -16.37 9.37
N PHE A 512 -33.67 -15.25 9.63
CA PHE A 512 -33.63 -14.10 8.72
C PHE A 512 -32.34 -14.16 7.92
N TYR A 513 -32.43 -13.96 6.62
CA TYR A 513 -31.33 -14.10 5.67
C TYR A 513 -31.61 -13.22 4.46
N THR A 514 -30.61 -13.04 3.61
CA THR A 514 -30.68 -12.03 2.56
C THR A 514 -30.46 -12.63 1.18
N ASP A 515 -31.23 -12.15 0.21
CA ASP A 515 -31.04 -12.42 -1.21
C ASP A 515 -29.99 -11.44 -1.74
N THR A 516 -28.86 -11.95 -2.24
CA THR A 516 -27.78 -11.08 -2.75
C THR A 516 -28.02 -10.59 -4.18
N VAL A 517 -29.00 -11.15 -4.88
CA VAL A 517 -29.37 -10.79 -6.25
C VAL A 517 -30.43 -9.70 -6.22
N GLU A 518 -31.57 -10.02 -5.61
CA GLU A 518 -32.72 -9.09 -5.54
C GLU A 518 -32.60 -8.09 -4.38
N LYS A 519 -31.65 -8.33 -3.45
CA LYS A 519 -31.33 -7.46 -2.31
C LYS A 519 -32.41 -7.39 -1.23
N ASP A 520 -33.23 -8.44 -1.16
CA ASP A 520 -34.34 -8.60 -0.23
C ASP A 520 -33.92 -9.16 1.15
N LEU A 521 -34.69 -8.83 2.18
CA LEU A 521 -34.64 -9.49 3.49
C LEU A 521 -35.72 -10.58 3.53
N LEU A 522 -35.29 -11.83 3.72
CA LEU A 522 -36.13 -13.01 3.73
C LEU A 522 -36.27 -13.59 5.15
N HIS A 523 -37.36 -14.31 5.38
CA HIS A 523 -37.63 -15.01 6.64
C HIS A 523 -38.11 -16.44 6.38
N ALA A 524 -37.42 -17.40 6.99
CA ALA A 524 -37.82 -18.80 7.04
C ALA A 524 -38.23 -19.16 8.47
N ASN A 525 -39.47 -19.62 8.64
CA ASN A 525 -40.02 -20.06 9.91
C ASN A 525 -40.25 -21.57 9.90
N PHE A 526 -39.80 -22.26 10.96
CA PHE A 526 -40.06 -23.67 11.19
C PHE A 526 -40.91 -23.87 12.45
N ASP A 527 -42.09 -24.47 12.28
CA ASP A 527 -43.07 -24.69 13.36
C ASP A 527 -42.88 -26.01 14.11
N GLY A 528 -41.77 -26.71 13.86
CA GLY A 528 -41.51 -28.07 14.35
C GLY A 528 -41.94 -29.18 13.40
N LYS A 529 -42.69 -28.86 12.33
CA LYS A 529 -43.13 -29.81 11.32
C LYS A 529 -42.79 -29.37 9.90
N LYS A 530 -43.03 -28.10 9.57
CA LYS A 530 -42.83 -27.56 8.21
C LYS A 530 -42.13 -26.22 8.23
N TRP A 531 -41.42 -25.96 7.14
CA TRP A 531 -40.87 -24.65 6.82
C TRP A 531 -41.91 -23.81 6.06
N SER A 532 -41.87 -22.51 6.29
CA SER A 532 -42.64 -21.47 5.61
C SER A 532 -41.71 -20.29 5.33
N TYR A 533 -41.89 -19.63 4.18
CA TYR A 533 -40.98 -18.62 3.67
C TYR A 533 -41.77 -17.37 3.28
N GLU A 534 -41.18 -16.20 3.52
CA GLU A 534 -41.73 -14.90 3.11
C GLU A 534 -40.60 -13.88 2.89
N THR A 535 -40.85 -12.88 2.04
CA THR A 535 -40.04 -11.66 2.00
C THR A 535 -40.54 -10.69 3.08
N VAL A 536 -39.67 -10.29 3.99
CA VAL A 536 -39.97 -9.35 5.06
C VAL A 536 -39.96 -7.92 4.54
N ASP A 537 -38.96 -7.56 3.75
CA ASP A 537 -38.78 -6.21 3.18
C ASP A 537 -37.80 -6.25 1.98
N GLY A 538 -37.73 -5.17 1.22
CA GLY A 538 -36.90 -5.05 -0.01
C GLY A 538 -37.69 -5.24 -1.31
N ASP A 539 -38.84 -5.93 -1.25
CA ASP A 539 -39.75 -6.17 -2.36
C ASP A 539 -40.94 -5.20 -2.41
N GLY A 540 -40.82 -4.04 -1.75
CA GLY A 540 -41.83 -3.00 -1.81
C GLY A 540 -42.00 -2.42 -3.23
N PRO A 541 -43.10 -1.71 -3.51
CA PRO A 541 -43.35 -1.13 -4.83
C PRO A 541 -42.41 0.05 -5.16
N VAL A 542 -41.92 0.76 -4.14
CA VAL A 542 -41.03 1.93 -4.26
C VAL A 542 -40.08 2.01 -3.06
N ILE A 543 -38.94 2.68 -3.23
CA ILE A 543 -38.08 3.07 -2.12
C ILE A 543 -38.83 4.15 -1.32
N GLN A 544 -39.18 3.85 -0.07
CA GLN A 544 -39.93 4.78 0.78
C GLN A 544 -38.99 5.79 1.44
N ASP A 545 -39.22 7.09 1.20
CA ASP A 545 -38.41 8.18 1.77
C ASP A 545 -38.45 8.12 3.31
N TYR A 546 -37.27 8.26 3.94
CA TYR A 546 -37.11 8.18 5.40
C TYR A 546 -37.90 9.25 6.18
N ARG A 547 -38.36 10.33 5.51
CA ARG A 547 -39.15 11.39 6.13
C ARG A 547 -40.63 11.03 6.28
N GLU A 548 -41.07 9.95 5.64
CA GLU A 548 -42.45 9.47 5.75
C GLU A 548 -42.66 8.77 7.11
N THR A 549 -43.64 9.25 7.87
CA THR A 549 -43.87 8.81 9.27
C THR A 549 -44.50 7.42 9.39
N ILE A 550 -45.32 7.02 8.42
CA ILE A 550 -45.97 5.69 8.39
C ILE A 550 -45.14 4.79 7.49
N ARG A 551 -44.40 3.85 8.09
CA ARG A 551 -43.55 2.94 7.35
C ARG A 551 -44.33 1.76 6.77
N THR A 552 -43.98 1.39 5.55
CA THR A 552 -44.45 0.19 4.85
C THR A 552 -43.24 -0.58 4.31
N LYS A 553 -43.48 -1.73 3.66
CA LYS A 553 -42.46 -2.36 2.84
C LYS A 553 -41.86 -1.37 1.84
N THR A 554 -40.55 -1.40 1.69
CA THR A 554 -39.76 -0.55 0.80
C THR A 554 -39.08 -1.38 -0.27
N ALA A 555 -38.79 -0.77 -1.43
CA ALA A 555 -37.96 -1.37 -2.51
C ALA A 555 -36.45 -1.17 -2.26
N SER A 556 -36.07 -0.95 -1.00
CA SER A 556 -34.69 -0.61 -0.63
C SER A 556 -33.76 -1.80 -0.72
N ASN A 557 -32.49 -1.53 -0.95
CA ASN A 557 -31.44 -2.52 -0.79
C ASN A 557 -31.25 -2.82 0.71
N VAL A 558 -31.68 -4.00 1.17
CA VAL A 558 -31.66 -4.39 2.60
C VAL A 558 -30.81 -5.64 2.89
N HIS A 559 -29.91 -6.03 1.97
CA HIS A 559 -29.15 -7.29 2.09
C HIS A 559 -27.89 -7.22 2.97
N ILE A 560 -27.46 -6.03 3.38
CA ILE A 560 -26.12 -5.83 3.96
C ILE A 560 -25.99 -6.47 5.35
N SER A 561 -26.96 -6.27 6.22
CA SER A 561 -26.85 -6.64 7.62
C SER A 561 -28.23 -6.80 8.26
N ASN A 562 -28.37 -7.78 9.17
CA ASN A 562 -29.57 -7.94 9.98
C ASN A 562 -29.29 -8.59 11.34
N ALA A 563 -30.12 -8.28 12.33
CA ALA A 563 -30.13 -8.95 13.63
C ALA A 563 -31.56 -9.08 14.14
N CYS A 564 -31.97 -10.30 14.49
CA CYS A 564 -33.27 -10.57 15.05
C CYS A 564 -33.25 -10.56 16.59
N ALA A 565 -34.40 -10.24 17.19
CA ALA A 565 -34.64 -10.37 18.62
C ALA A 565 -36.03 -10.95 18.87
N SER A 566 -36.15 -11.79 19.91
CA SER A 566 -37.40 -12.42 20.30
C SER A 566 -37.67 -12.17 21.78
N THR A 567 -38.81 -11.56 22.08
CA THR A 567 -39.27 -11.30 23.45
C THR A 567 -40.70 -11.81 23.63
N THR A 568 -41.25 -11.71 24.83
CA THR A 568 -42.68 -11.99 25.07
C THR A 568 -43.62 -11.06 24.29
N GLN A 569 -43.12 -9.93 23.77
CA GLN A 569 -43.92 -8.97 23.00
C GLN A 569 -44.04 -9.33 21.52
N GLY A 570 -43.12 -10.15 21.00
CA GLY A 570 -43.11 -10.55 19.59
C GLY A 570 -41.70 -10.75 19.03
N LEU A 571 -41.68 -11.28 17.80
CA LEU A 571 -40.49 -11.43 16.98
C LEU A 571 -40.19 -10.10 16.28
N GLN A 572 -38.92 -9.72 16.25
CA GLN A 572 -38.45 -8.48 15.66
C GLN A 572 -37.18 -8.75 14.86
N VAL A 573 -36.97 -7.99 13.79
CA VAL A 573 -35.73 -7.98 13.01
C VAL A 573 -35.33 -6.55 12.72
N PHE A 574 -34.05 -6.26 12.88
CA PHE A 574 -33.43 -4.98 12.58
C PHE A 574 -32.49 -5.16 11.40
N TYR A 575 -32.45 -4.21 10.47
CA TYR A 575 -31.70 -4.35 9.23
C TYR A 575 -31.40 -2.98 8.62
N ARG A 576 -30.27 -2.89 7.93
CA ARG A 576 -29.85 -1.65 7.25
C ARG A 576 -30.58 -1.49 5.93
N ASP A 577 -31.13 -0.29 5.72
CA ASP A 577 -31.46 0.21 4.39
C ASP A 577 -30.21 0.85 3.78
N ASN A 578 -29.55 0.12 2.87
CA ASN A 578 -28.36 0.60 2.19
C ASN A 578 -28.68 1.63 1.08
N SER A 579 -29.93 1.77 0.66
CA SER A 579 -30.33 2.79 -0.31
C SER A 579 -30.35 4.19 0.33
N GLN A 580 -30.64 4.26 1.64
CA GLN A 580 -30.82 5.53 2.36
C GLN A 580 -29.83 5.73 3.51
N GLY A 581 -29.10 4.69 3.91
CA GLY A 581 -28.13 4.74 5.00
C GLY A 581 -28.75 4.67 6.40
N ILE A 582 -29.99 4.21 6.54
CA ILE A 582 -30.72 4.20 7.82
C ILE A 582 -30.88 2.78 8.36
N LEU A 583 -31.15 2.68 9.66
CA LEU A 583 -31.45 1.42 10.33
C LEU A 583 -32.97 1.27 10.48
N LEU A 584 -33.51 0.20 9.90
CA LEU A 584 -34.92 -0.14 9.94
C LEU A 584 -35.20 -1.25 10.95
N GLY A 585 -36.46 -1.34 11.36
CA GLY A 585 -36.98 -2.42 12.19
C GLY A 585 -38.31 -2.93 11.66
N ALA A 586 -38.53 -4.24 11.75
CA ALA A 586 -39.80 -4.88 11.47
C ALA A 586 -40.22 -5.76 12.66
N THR A 587 -41.44 -5.55 13.16
CA THR A 587 -42.04 -6.31 14.26
C THR A 587 -43.21 -7.15 13.76
N LEU A 588 -43.21 -8.44 14.06
CA LEU A 588 -44.31 -9.33 13.70
C LEU A 588 -45.48 -9.21 14.70
N LEU A 589 -46.54 -8.52 14.29
CA LEU A 589 -47.79 -8.37 15.04
C LEU A 589 -48.86 -9.37 14.53
N LYS A 590 -50.02 -9.41 15.21
CA LYS A 590 -51.15 -10.24 14.76
C LYS A 590 -51.70 -9.82 13.38
N SER A 591 -51.54 -8.55 13.02
CA SER A 591 -51.95 -7.98 11.74
C SER A 591 -50.90 -8.15 10.62
N GLY A 592 -49.74 -8.75 10.93
CA GLY A 592 -48.60 -8.85 10.01
C GLY A 592 -47.41 -8.01 10.49
N TRP A 593 -46.47 -7.79 9.58
CA TRP A 593 -45.27 -6.99 9.84
C TRP A 593 -45.61 -5.50 10.00
N SER A 594 -45.07 -4.90 11.06
CA SER A 594 -45.11 -3.45 11.31
C SER A 594 -43.70 -2.90 11.20
N TYR A 595 -43.51 -1.88 10.39
CA TYR A 595 -42.21 -1.31 10.05
C TYR A 595 -41.94 -0.02 10.83
N GLU A 596 -40.68 0.27 11.11
CA GLU A 596 -40.23 1.48 11.79
C GLU A 596 -38.83 1.89 11.33
N ILE A 597 -38.47 3.16 11.55
CA ILE A 597 -37.08 3.62 11.54
C ILE A 597 -36.55 3.50 12.96
N VAL A 598 -35.40 2.85 13.12
CA VAL A 598 -34.72 2.65 14.40
C VAL A 598 -33.66 3.73 14.63
N ASP A 599 -32.81 4.03 13.65
CA ASP A 599 -31.84 5.13 13.73
C ASP A 599 -31.47 5.66 12.32
N GLY A 600 -30.85 6.83 12.23
CA GLY A 600 -30.33 7.44 11.01
C GLY A 600 -31.19 8.56 10.41
N ASP A 601 -32.29 8.96 11.05
CA ASP A 601 -33.22 10.00 10.56
C ASP A 601 -33.10 11.34 11.29
N LYS A 602 -32.28 11.46 12.35
CA LYS A 602 -31.99 12.66 13.18
C LYS A 602 -33.19 13.49 13.73
N ILE A 603 -34.43 13.12 13.43
CA ILE A 603 -35.61 13.92 13.77
C ILE A 603 -36.07 13.71 15.24
N THR A 604 -35.62 12.64 15.92
CA THR A 604 -36.09 12.30 17.29
C THR A 604 -35.00 11.86 18.26
N GLY A 605 -35.05 12.35 19.51
CA GLY A 605 -34.73 11.55 20.71
C GLY A 605 -33.36 10.88 20.82
N GLY A 606 -32.27 11.51 20.33
CA GLY A 606 -30.91 10.98 20.49
C GLY A 606 -30.43 10.06 19.36
N ARG A 607 -31.17 9.99 18.25
CA ARG A 607 -30.79 9.34 16.98
C ARG A 607 -29.69 10.08 16.21
N THR A 608 -29.02 9.37 15.32
CA THR A 608 -27.96 9.83 14.40
C THR A 608 -28.52 10.28 13.06
N ASP A 609 -27.68 10.97 12.27
CA ASP A 609 -27.93 11.34 10.87
C ASP A 609 -27.25 10.32 9.95
N GLY A 610 -28.01 9.54 9.19
CA GLY A 610 -27.49 8.69 8.13
C GLY A 610 -26.42 7.65 8.52
N ASP A 611 -25.99 6.91 7.50
CA ASP A 611 -24.99 5.84 7.48
C ASP A 611 -24.79 5.00 8.76
N VAL A 612 -25.86 4.33 9.20
CA VAL A 612 -25.87 3.42 10.36
C VAL A 612 -26.08 1.93 10.04
N GLY A 613 -25.49 1.04 10.83
CA GLY A 613 -25.79 -0.39 10.84
C GLY A 613 -25.16 -1.17 9.69
N PHE A 614 -23.96 -0.81 9.24
CA PHE A 614 -23.18 -1.71 8.37
C PHE A 614 -22.91 -3.03 9.10
N HIS A 615 -22.69 -2.96 10.41
CA HIS A 615 -22.65 -4.10 11.32
C HIS A 615 -23.65 -3.86 12.45
N LEU A 616 -24.36 -4.92 12.85
CA LEU A 616 -25.27 -4.88 13.99
C LEU A 616 -25.44 -6.25 14.64
N ALA A 617 -25.71 -6.23 15.94
CA ALA A 617 -25.99 -7.40 16.74
C ALA A 617 -27.10 -7.11 17.74
N ALA A 618 -27.96 -8.10 17.99
CA ALA A 618 -29.08 -7.99 18.91
C ALA A 618 -29.06 -9.13 19.94
N VAL A 619 -29.30 -8.79 21.20
CA VAL A 619 -29.53 -9.77 22.27
C VAL A 619 -30.71 -9.35 23.12
N THR A 620 -31.26 -10.28 23.91
CA THR A 620 -32.43 -10.04 24.77
C THR A 620 -32.15 -10.41 26.22
N THR A 621 -32.54 -9.57 27.17
CA THR A 621 -32.57 -9.89 28.60
C THR A 621 -33.98 -9.69 29.16
N GLY A 622 -34.65 -10.80 29.49
CA GLY A 622 -36.07 -10.76 29.88
C GLY A 622 -36.95 -10.17 28.75
N LYS A 623 -37.53 -8.98 28.97
CA LYS A 623 -38.33 -8.24 27.99
C LYS A 623 -37.54 -7.20 27.20
N LYS A 624 -36.28 -6.94 27.58
CA LYS A 624 -35.48 -5.86 27.03
C LYS A 624 -34.67 -6.34 25.83
N ILE A 625 -34.70 -5.57 24.75
CA ILE A 625 -33.85 -5.74 23.57
C ILE A 625 -32.65 -4.83 23.71
N HIS A 626 -31.49 -5.35 23.32
CA HIS A 626 -30.21 -4.68 23.30
C HIS A 626 -29.69 -4.76 21.87
N LEU A 627 -29.58 -3.61 21.20
CA LEU A 627 -29.16 -3.49 19.82
C LEU A 627 -27.85 -2.68 19.77
N LEU A 628 -26.77 -3.30 19.30
CA LEU A 628 -25.48 -2.66 19.07
C LEU A 628 -25.27 -2.52 17.57
N TYR A 629 -24.85 -1.35 17.10
CA TYR A 629 -24.62 -1.08 15.67
C TYR A 629 -23.56 0.01 15.49
N ASP A 630 -22.95 0.06 14.32
CA ASP A 630 -22.03 1.13 13.94
C ASP A 630 -22.74 2.31 13.26
N SER A 631 -22.08 3.46 13.23
CA SER A 631 -22.50 4.68 12.52
C SER A 631 -21.26 5.29 11.90
N VAL A 632 -21.20 5.42 10.58
CA VAL A 632 -19.96 5.78 9.86
C VAL A 632 -20.18 6.99 8.97
N LEU A 633 -19.36 8.02 9.15
CA LEU A 633 -19.21 9.09 8.18
C LEU A 633 -18.11 8.72 7.19
N ALA A 634 -18.45 8.68 5.91
CA ALA A 634 -17.51 8.39 4.84
C ALA A 634 -17.17 9.65 4.02
N ALA A 635 -15.92 9.75 3.56
CA ALA A 635 -15.52 10.72 2.54
C ALA A 635 -16.24 10.42 1.20
N PRO A 636 -16.24 11.36 0.23
CA PRO A 636 -16.82 11.14 -1.11
C PRO A 636 -16.33 9.88 -1.83
N GLU A 637 -15.15 9.37 -1.48
CA GLU A 637 -14.57 8.11 -2.00
C GLU A 637 -15.03 6.84 -1.24
N LYS A 638 -16.05 6.92 -0.38
CA LYS A 638 -16.55 5.83 0.49
C LYS A 638 -15.53 5.27 1.49
N LYS A 639 -14.50 6.04 1.84
CA LYS A 639 -13.57 5.69 2.92
C LYS A 639 -14.10 6.23 4.24
N PRO A 640 -14.15 5.42 5.32
CA PRO A 640 -14.58 5.91 6.63
C PRO A 640 -13.59 6.98 7.12
N ILE A 641 -14.13 8.12 7.55
CA ILE A 641 -13.37 9.24 8.13
C ILE A 641 -13.70 9.45 9.61
N GLN A 642 -14.90 9.06 10.02
CA GLN A 642 -15.31 9.04 11.41
C GLN A 642 -16.32 7.91 11.63
N GLY A 643 -16.30 7.26 12.79
CA GLY A 643 -17.25 6.20 13.11
C GLY A 643 -17.52 6.06 14.61
N ASP A 644 -18.76 5.76 14.94
CA ASP A 644 -19.29 5.60 16.29
C ASP A 644 -19.85 4.18 16.51
N ILE A 645 -19.78 3.69 17.74
CA ILE A 645 -20.52 2.52 18.22
C ILE A 645 -21.75 3.00 18.98
N ARG A 646 -22.91 2.58 18.49
CA ARG A 646 -24.23 3.00 18.96
C ARG A 646 -24.93 1.85 19.64
N TYR A 647 -25.65 2.17 20.71
CA TYR A 647 -26.39 1.21 21.51
C TYR A 647 -27.80 1.72 21.72
N ALA A 648 -28.78 0.90 21.31
CA ALA A 648 -30.20 1.18 21.48
C ALA A 648 -30.87 0.08 22.29
N THR A 649 -31.78 0.47 23.19
CA THR A 649 -32.59 -0.49 23.95
C THR A 649 -34.05 -0.13 23.99
N ARG A 650 -34.91 -1.14 24.06
CA ARG A 650 -36.35 -0.98 24.31
C ARG A 650 -36.93 -2.18 25.06
N SER A 651 -38.05 -1.97 25.74
CA SER A 651 -38.75 -3.02 26.52
C SER A 651 -40.14 -3.37 25.97
N THR A 652 -40.63 -2.60 24.99
CA THR A 652 -41.90 -2.86 24.30
C THR A 652 -41.71 -2.77 22.78
N VAL A 653 -42.77 -3.04 22.01
CA VAL A 653 -42.78 -2.91 20.54
C VAL A 653 -43.12 -1.49 20.06
N SER A 654 -43.31 -0.56 21.00
CA SER A 654 -43.57 0.85 20.71
C SER A 654 -42.33 1.51 20.09
N PRO A 655 -42.45 2.19 18.93
CA PRO A 655 -41.33 2.90 18.31
C PRO A 655 -40.77 4.07 19.13
N ILE A 656 -41.53 4.58 20.11
CA ILE A 656 -41.09 5.70 20.96
C ILE A 656 -40.36 5.24 22.24
N ASP A 657 -40.27 3.94 22.49
CA ASP A 657 -39.67 3.37 23.70
C ASP A 657 -38.14 3.19 23.61
N TRP A 658 -37.55 3.55 22.47
CA TRP A 658 -36.11 3.44 22.25
C TRP A 658 -35.33 4.39 23.15
N GLN A 659 -34.27 3.87 23.75
CA GLN A 659 -33.26 4.61 24.49
C GLN A 659 -31.92 4.44 23.79
N TYR A 660 -31.27 5.54 23.44
CA TYR A 660 -30.02 5.56 22.67
C TYR A 660 -28.86 6.07 23.51
N THR A 661 -27.70 5.44 23.33
CA THR A 661 -26.41 5.85 23.90
C THR A 661 -25.30 5.62 22.87
N SER A 662 -24.36 6.57 22.72
CA SER A 662 -23.08 6.29 22.07
C SER A 662 -22.17 5.57 23.05
N VAL A 663 -21.79 4.33 22.76
CA VAL A 663 -20.85 3.55 23.57
C VAL A 663 -19.45 4.12 23.40
N GLU A 664 -19.05 4.38 22.16
CA GLU A 664 -17.82 5.07 21.81
C GLU A 664 -18.08 5.94 20.59
N SER A 665 -17.66 7.20 20.66
CA SER A 665 -17.76 8.13 19.53
C SER A 665 -16.38 8.39 18.93
N GLY A 666 -16.36 8.56 17.60
CA GLY A 666 -15.16 8.89 16.84
C GLY A 666 -14.55 10.22 17.31
N LYS A 667 -13.25 10.20 17.62
CA LYS A 667 -12.46 11.33 18.13
C LYS A 667 -11.09 11.36 17.46
N ARG A 668 -10.29 12.40 17.68
CA ARG A 668 -8.99 12.59 16.98
C ARG A 668 -8.05 11.39 17.14
N GLU A 669 -8.03 10.77 18.32
CA GLU A 669 -7.16 9.63 18.62
C GLU A 669 -7.72 8.31 18.08
N ILE A 670 -9.04 8.20 17.99
CA ILE A 670 -9.79 7.02 17.55
C ILE A 670 -10.85 7.49 16.54
N PRO A 671 -10.47 7.76 15.28
CA PRO A 671 -11.37 8.41 14.34
C PRO A 671 -12.55 7.51 13.97
N VAL A 672 -12.31 6.21 13.76
CA VAL A 672 -13.35 5.25 13.38
C VAL A 672 -13.45 4.15 14.43
N ALA A 673 -14.57 4.11 15.15
CA ALA A 673 -15.01 2.97 15.95
C ALA A 673 -16.18 2.29 15.21
N GLY A 674 -15.98 1.05 14.73
CA GLY A 674 -17.00 0.32 13.96
C GLY A 674 -16.53 -0.18 12.59
N PHE A 675 -15.46 -0.98 12.54
CA PHE A 675 -15.13 -1.78 11.34
C PHE A 675 -15.79 -3.17 11.34
N ASP A 676 -16.18 -3.66 12.51
CA ASP A 676 -16.98 -4.87 12.76
C ASP A 676 -17.36 -4.85 14.26
N LEU A 677 -18.36 -5.63 14.68
CA LEU A 677 -18.79 -5.71 16.09
C LEU A 677 -19.41 -7.05 16.49
N GLY A 678 -19.43 -7.30 17.81
CA GLY A 678 -20.08 -8.46 18.41
C GLY A 678 -20.76 -8.13 19.72
N LEU A 679 -21.80 -8.89 20.06
CA LEU A 679 -22.60 -8.73 21.27
C LEU A 679 -22.98 -10.09 21.86
N ALA A 680 -22.79 -10.27 23.16
CA ALA A 680 -23.17 -11.50 23.86
C ALA A 680 -23.67 -11.25 25.29
N VAL A 681 -24.52 -12.16 25.75
CA VAL A 681 -24.99 -12.21 27.15
C VAL A 681 -24.24 -13.31 27.89
N ASP A 682 -23.64 -12.99 29.04
CA ASP A 682 -23.00 -13.95 29.95
C ASP A 682 -23.45 -13.71 31.39
N GLY A 683 -24.35 -14.56 31.88
CA GLY A 683 -25.03 -14.34 33.15
C GLY A 683 -25.81 -13.02 33.14
N SER A 684 -25.43 -12.07 33.98
CA SER A 684 -26.00 -10.72 34.02
C SER A 684 -25.28 -9.72 33.11
N ALA A 685 -24.07 -10.04 32.62
CA ALA A 685 -23.25 -9.13 31.82
C ALA A 685 -23.71 -9.10 30.36
N ILE A 686 -23.57 -7.94 29.73
CA ILE A 686 -23.82 -7.76 28.30
C ILE A 686 -22.53 -7.24 27.69
N ARG A 687 -21.79 -8.12 27.03
CA ARG A 687 -20.47 -7.82 26.48
C ARG A 687 -20.58 -7.33 25.06
N ALA A 688 -20.12 -6.11 24.81
CA ALA A 688 -19.95 -5.53 23.48
C ALA A 688 -18.46 -5.52 23.11
N ILE A 689 -18.14 -5.85 21.87
CA ILE A 689 -16.78 -5.80 21.32
C ILE A 689 -16.83 -5.21 19.90
N TRP A 690 -15.81 -4.46 19.50
CA TRP A 690 -15.73 -3.87 18.16
C TRP A 690 -14.29 -3.59 17.74
N TYR A 691 -14.10 -3.41 16.43
CA TYR A 691 -12.86 -2.92 15.85
C TYR A 691 -12.85 -1.39 15.76
N ALA A 692 -11.69 -0.79 16.03
CA ALA A 692 -11.44 0.63 15.88
C ALA A 692 -10.09 0.91 15.21
N SER A 693 -9.87 2.15 14.77
CA SER A 693 -8.61 2.65 14.19
C SER A 693 -7.94 3.68 15.09
N SER A 694 -6.62 3.82 15.01
CA SER A 694 -5.91 5.01 15.46
C SER A 694 -5.84 6.10 14.37
N SER A 695 -5.34 7.27 14.74
CA SER A 695 -5.04 8.34 13.77
C SER A 695 -4.00 7.97 12.71
N ALA A 696 -3.18 6.93 12.94
CA ALA A 696 -2.19 6.45 11.98
C ALA A 696 -2.80 5.57 10.87
N THR A 697 -3.97 4.99 11.10
CA THR A 697 -4.55 3.94 10.25
C THR A 697 -6.02 4.16 9.92
N ILE A 698 -6.52 5.40 9.90
CA ILE A 698 -7.95 5.80 9.76
C ILE A 698 -8.84 4.91 8.85
N SER A 699 -8.30 4.38 7.75
CA SER A 699 -9.05 3.55 6.79
C SER A 699 -9.10 2.04 7.13
N LYS A 700 -8.46 1.60 8.21
CA LYS A 700 -8.34 0.20 8.64
C LYS A 700 -8.35 0.10 10.17
N ALA A 701 -8.79 -1.02 10.70
CA ALA A 701 -8.66 -1.27 12.13
C ALA A 701 -7.21 -1.55 12.52
N ASP A 702 -6.83 -1.12 13.73
CA ASP A 702 -5.56 -1.45 14.38
C ASP A 702 -5.69 -1.78 15.87
N ARG A 703 -6.93 -1.78 16.38
CA ARG A 703 -7.25 -2.01 17.79
C ARG A 703 -8.61 -2.70 17.94
N ILE A 704 -8.77 -3.41 19.05
CA ILE A 704 -10.00 -4.08 19.46
C ILE A 704 -10.44 -3.49 20.79
N HIS A 705 -11.68 -3.02 20.86
CA HIS A 705 -12.27 -2.45 22.06
C HIS A 705 -13.42 -3.30 22.57
N TRP A 706 -13.63 -3.33 23.89
CA TRP A 706 -14.80 -3.97 24.48
C TRP A 706 -15.22 -3.32 25.79
N THR A 707 -16.48 -3.54 26.16
CA THR A 707 -17.05 -3.09 27.43
C THR A 707 -18.19 -3.98 27.90
N ASP A 708 -18.62 -3.78 29.15
CA ASP A 708 -19.86 -4.33 29.69
C ASP A 708 -20.95 -3.26 29.66
N LEU A 709 -21.98 -3.46 28.84
CA LEU A 709 -23.09 -2.51 28.69
C LEU A 709 -23.99 -2.44 29.94
N THR A 710 -23.80 -3.33 30.93
CA THR A 710 -24.46 -3.22 32.24
C THR A 710 -23.71 -2.34 33.24
N SER A 711 -22.43 -2.06 32.99
CA SER A 711 -21.60 -1.12 33.75
C SER A 711 -20.85 -0.19 32.79
N PRO A 712 -21.58 0.65 32.03
CA PRO A 712 -21.02 1.45 30.95
C PRO A 712 -20.04 2.50 31.51
N GLY A 713 -18.94 2.75 30.79
CA GLY A 713 -18.00 3.84 31.09
C GLY A 713 -16.52 3.45 31.08
N VAL A 714 -16.20 2.15 31.11
CA VAL A 714 -14.81 1.66 30.95
C VAL A 714 -14.72 0.86 29.66
N ILE A 715 -13.98 1.40 28.69
CA ILE A 715 -13.65 0.71 27.45
C ILE A 715 -12.25 0.12 27.62
N SER A 716 -12.15 -1.20 27.50
CA SER A 716 -10.87 -1.89 27.44
C SER A 716 -10.33 -1.90 26.01
N GLU A 717 -9.01 -1.86 25.87
CA GLU A 717 -8.32 -1.84 24.58
C GLU A 717 -7.30 -2.98 24.49
N PHE A 718 -7.20 -3.55 23.28
CA PHE A 718 -6.13 -4.45 22.88
C PHE A 718 -5.58 -4.02 21.51
N ILE A 719 -4.26 -3.85 21.42
CA ILE A 719 -3.55 -3.55 20.17
C ILE A 719 -2.94 -4.86 19.65
N PRO A 720 -3.53 -5.51 18.64
CA PRO A 720 -2.95 -6.70 18.02
C PRO A 720 -1.63 -6.38 17.31
N THR A 721 -0.80 -7.40 17.12
CA THR A 721 0.47 -7.29 16.36
C THR A 721 0.26 -7.13 14.85
N SER A 722 -0.96 -7.35 14.37
CA SER A 722 -1.37 -7.21 12.98
C SER A 722 -2.77 -6.58 12.92
N SER A 723 -3.09 -5.89 11.83
CA SER A 723 -4.41 -5.26 11.66
C SER A 723 -5.52 -6.30 11.77
N PRO A 724 -6.50 -6.12 12.68
CA PRO A 724 -7.61 -7.04 12.80
C PRO A 724 -8.58 -6.85 11.63
N VAL A 725 -9.21 -7.96 11.22
CA VAL A 725 -10.21 -8.02 10.15
C VAL A 725 -11.34 -8.96 10.56
N SER A 726 -12.50 -8.85 9.91
CA SER A 726 -13.61 -9.78 10.15
C SER A 726 -13.17 -11.25 10.01
N PRO A 727 -13.76 -12.16 10.80
CA PRO A 727 -14.91 -11.95 11.67
C PRO A 727 -14.50 -11.53 13.09
N ILE A 728 -15.35 -10.78 13.80
CA ILE A 728 -15.28 -10.63 15.27
C ILE A 728 -16.47 -11.32 15.95
N SER A 729 -16.24 -12.04 17.05
CA SER A 729 -17.33 -12.68 17.79
C SER A 729 -16.97 -12.95 19.25
N VAL A 730 -17.90 -12.73 20.18
CA VAL A 730 -17.69 -12.82 21.64
C VAL A 730 -18.65 -13.82 22.30
N ASN A 731 -18.19 -14.53 23.34
CA ASN A 731 -19.02 -15.45 24.14
C ASN A 731 -19.19 -15.03 25.61
N GLY A 732 -18.74 -13.84 25.98
CA GLY A 732 -18.80 -13.29 27.33
C GLY A 732 -17.43 -13.13 28.02
N LYS A 733 -16.57 -14.14 27.84
CA LYS A 733 -15.23 -14.19 28.49
C LYS A 733 -14.09 -14.15 27.49
N SER A 734 -14.35 -14.62 26.28
CA SER A 734 -13.38 -14.64 25.20
C SER A 734 -14.02 -14.12 23.92
N ALA A 735 -13.18 -13.61 23.04
CA ALA A 735 -13.54 -13.27 21.69
C ALA A 735 -12.64 -14.01 20.69
N VAL A 736 -13.14 -14.23 19.49
CA VAL A 736 -12.33 -14.55 18.32
C VAL A 736 -12.36 -13.37 17.36
N TYR A 737 -11.26 -13.17 16.65
CA TYR A 737 -11.09 -12.08 15.71
C TYR A 737 -10.16 -12.51 14.57
N GLY A 738 -10.34 -11.98 13.36
CA GLY A 738 -9.40 -12.19 12.26
C GLY A 738 -8.10 -11.41 12.49
N CYS A 739 -6.96 -12.09 12.39
CA CYS A 739 -5.62 -11.51 12.51
C CYS A 739 -4.86 -11.79 11.21
N GLU A 740 -4.92 -10.82 10.29
CA GLU A 740 -4.60 -11.02 8.86
C GLU A 740 -5.54 -12.06 8.22
N ASP A 741 -5.00 -13.06 7.52
CA ASP A 741 -5.77 -14.17 6.97
C ASP A 741 -6.03 -15.29 8.00
N ARG A 742 -5.62 -15.13 9.27
CA ARG A 742 -5.73 -16.14 10.32
C ARG A 742 -6.81 -15.79 11.34
N LEU A 743 -7.10 -16.73 12.25
CA LEU A 743 -8.02 -16.49 13.36
C LEU A 743 -7.24 -16.48 14.69
N CYS A 744 -7.45 -15.44 15.47
CA CYS A 744 -6.91 -15.30 16.82
C CYS A 744 -8.05 -15.33 17.85
N SER A 745 -7.70 -15.68 19.09
CA SER A 745 -8.58 -15.65 20.25
C SER A 745 -8.03 -14.67 21.27
N LEU A 746 -8.89 -13.78 21.77
CA LEU A 746 -8.59 -12.83 22.82
C LEU A 746 -9.30 -13.24 24.11
N ASP A 747 -8.56 -13.42 25.19
CA ASP A 747 -9.11 -13.55 26.53
C ASP A 747 -9.38 -12.15 27.10
N LEU A 748 -10.66 -11.84 27.36
CA LEU A 748 -11.10 -10.48 27.72
C LEU A 748 -10.79 -10.09 29.18
N LEU A 749 -10.31 -11.03 29.99
CA LEU A 749 -9.92 -10.80 31.38
C LEU A 749 -8.42 -10.54 31.51
N THR A 750 -7.61 -11.27 30.75
CA THR A 750 -6.14 -11.21 30.81
C THR A 750 -5.53 -10.36 29.70
N ASN A 751 -6.34 -9.91 28.74
CA ASN A 751 -5.92 -9.23 27.51
C ASN A 751 -4.90 -10.04 26.70
N LYS A 752 -4.89 -11.37 26.88
CA LYS A 752 -3.97 -12.26 26.18
C LYS A 752 -4.61 -12.74 24.88
N SER A 753 -3.94 -12.46 23.76
CA SER A 753 -4.27 -13.01 22.45
C SER A 753 -3.42 -14.24 22.14
N THR A 754 -4.03 -15.27 21.55
CA THR A 754 -3.36 -16.47 21.04
C THR A 754 -3.99 -16.91 19.72
N LEU A 755 -3.22 -17.53 18.84
CA LEU A 755 -3.68 -18.09 17.57
C LEU A 755 -4.69 -19.20 17.80
N ALA A 756 -5.89 -19.03 17.22
CA ALA A 756 -6.92 -20.05 17.20
C ALA A 756 -6.78 -20.94 15.96
N ASN A 757 -6.45 -20.37 14.80
CA ASN A 757 -6.26 -21.10 13.56
C ASN A 757 -5.30 -20.37 12.61
N ASP A 758 -4.35 -21.12 12.06
CA ASP A 758 -3.28 -20.69 11.15
C ASP A 758 -3.64 -20.78 9.66
N THR A 759 -4.79 -21.36 9.33
CA THR A 759 -5.24 -21.52 7.95
C THR A 759 -6.13 -20.35 7.56
N ALA A 760 -6.10 -19.93 6.30
CA ALA A 760 -6.89 -18.81 5.79
C ALA A 760 -8.37 -18.82 6.25
N VAL A 761 -8.82 -17.69 6.82
CA VAL A 761 -10.22 -17.37 7.20
C VAL A 761 -10.71 -16.08 6.52
N ASP A 762 -9.99 -15.59 5.51
CA ASP A 762 -10.24 -14.39 4.72
C ASP A 762 -11.64 -14.32 4.07
N LYS A 763 -12.32 -15.47 3.97
CA LYS A 763 -13.69 -15.61 3.45
C LYS A 763 -14.75 -15.80 4.54
N SER A 764 -14.40 -15.56 5.80
CA SER A 764 -15.33 -15.64 6.93
C SER A 764 -15.80 -14.24 7.31
N PHE A 765 -17.05 -13.90 7.01
CA PHE A 765 -17.65 -12.61 7.40
C PHE A 765 -18.25 -12.66 8.81
N SER A 766 -18.61 -13.84 9.32
CA SER A 766 -19.01 -14.00 10.72
C SER A 766 -18.47 -15.28 11.35
N ALA A 767 -18.59 -15.39 12.66
CA ALA A 767 -18.25 -16.57 13.44
C ALA A 767 -19.28 -16.80 14.56
N SER A 768 -19.69 -18.05 14.75
CA SER A 768 -20.72 -18.43 15.73
C SER A 768 -20.16 -19.25 16.87
N TRP A 769 -20.42 -18.83 18.11
CA TRP A 769 -20.07 -19.60 19.30
C TRP A 769 -21.11 -20.68 19.58
N VAL A 770 -20.65 -21.91 19.83
CA VAL A 770 -21.50 -23.06 20.17
C VAL A 770 -20.95 -23.79 21.38
N LYS A 771 -21.84 -24.19 22.29
CA LYS A 771 -21.46 -24.96 23.48
C LYS A 771 -21.89 -26.43 23.35
N ILE A 772 -20.93 -27.34 23.19
CA ILE A 772 -21.21 -28.79 23.16
C ILE A 772 -20.72 -29.37 24.49
N LYS A 773 -21.67 -29.86 25.30
CA LYS A 773 -21.43 -30.23 26.71
C LYS A 773 -20.92 -29.01 27.49
N SER A 774 -19.71 -29.08 28.04
CA SER A 774 -19.06 -28.00 28.80
C SER A 774 -17.96 -27.27 28.01
N ARG A 775 -17.83 -27.53 26.71
CA ARG A 775 -16.77 -26.93 25.87
C ARG A 775 -17.33 -25.96 24.86
N ASP A 776 -16.63 -24.84 24.73
CA ASP A 776 -16.90 -23.84 23.71
C ASP A 776 -16.21 -24.22 22.38
N TYR A 777 -16.96 -23.99 21.31
CA TYR A 777 -16.54 -24.15 19.93
C TYR A 777 -16.85 -22.86 19.19
N VAL A 778 -16.04 -22.57 18.17
CA VAL A 778 -16.32 -21.52 17.18
C VAL A 778 -16.58 -22.19 15.85
N PHE A 779 -17.69 -21.86 15.22
CA PHE A 779 -18.07 -22.31 13.90
C PHE A 779 -17.90 -21.17 12.89
N LEU A 780 -17.11 -21.43 11.85
CA LEU A 780 -16.77 -20.44 10.82
C LEU A 780 -16.20 -21.09 9.54
N ASN A 781 -15.93 -20.26 8.54
CA ASN A 781 -15.18 -20.66 7.34
C ASN A 781 -13.69 -20.84 7.66
N VAL A 782 -13.15 -22.02 7.39
CA VAL A 782 -11.70 -22.26 7.39
C VAL A 782 -11.31 -22.88 6.05
N ASN A 783 -10.55 -22.15 5.24
CA ASN A 783 -10.10 -22.57 3.90
C ASN A 783 -11.24 -23.07 3.00
N GLY A 784 -12.34 -22.31 2.96
CA GLY A 784 -13.50 -22.61 2.13
C GLY A 784 -14.34 -23.79 2.60
N LYS A 785 -14.25 -24.14 3.89
CA LYS A 785 -14.95 -25.26 4.53
C LYS A 785 -15.60 -24.84 5.86
N ALA A 786 -16.86 -25.22 6.05
CA ALA A 786 -17.59 -25.02 7.28
C ALA A 786 -16.98 -25.85 8.42
N THR A 787 -16.36 -25.20 9.41
CA THR A 787 -15.47 -25.85 10.36
C THR A 787 -15.76 -25.44 11.80
N LEU A 788 -15.74 -26.41 12.72
CA LEU A 788 -15.71 -26.18 14.16
C LEU A 788 -14.26 -26.15 14.67
N LEU A 789 -13.93 -25.13 15.43
CA LEU A 789 -12.68 -25.00 16.18
C LEU A 789 -12.95 -25.10 17.68
N THR A 790 -12.10 -25.79 18.43
CA THR A 790 -12.16 -25.79 19.90
C THR A 790 -10.77 -25.76 20.51
N LYS A 791 -10.61 -24.95 21.57
CA LYS A 791 -9.36 -24.86 22.31
C LYS A 791 -8.97 -26.24 22.86
N PRO A 792 -7.70 -26.68 22.77
CA PRO A 792 -7.27 -27.99 23.29
C PRO A 792 -7.59 -28.16 24.78
N LEU A 793 -7.75 -29.42 25.23
CA LEU A 793 -7.77 -29.72 26.66
C LEU A 793 -6.32 -29.64 27.14
N ASN A 794 -6.07 -28.78 28.13
CA ASN A 794 -4.79 -28.75 28.82
C ASN A 794 -4.60 -30.01 29.68
#